data_AF-A0A1F7R3K1-F1
#
_entry.id   AF-A0A1F7R3K1-F1
#
_cell.length_a   1.000
_cell.length_b   1.000
_cell.length_c   1.000
_cell.angle_alpha   90.00
_cell.angle_beta   90.00
_cell.angle_gamma   90.00
#
_symmetry.space_group_name_H-M   'P 1'
#
loop_
_entity.id
_entity.type
_entity.pdbx_description
1 polymer ?
#
loop_
_entity_poly.entity_id
_entity_poly.type
_entity_poly.pdbx_seq_one_letter_code
_entity_poly.pdbx_strand_id
1 'polypeptide(L)'
;MHYFEVAIADKRYHSDAPLTYSHDQKLPVRSVVSVPLQKWLISGFVTREVAKPKFAVKPIKAVMSQSPIPAHNLKLAEWLADYYVCSLGEALRQFAPTKPSIRRSDKLHQTFGKSPAIQLDFVSPLTADQVKAIKAIKSGQSTTYLLHGETGSGKTRVYLELAQAVLDGGKSVILLTPEIALTTQLAAAVEQHLPHPSYILHSHLTDAERKKLWLAILEAKEPVVVIGPRSALFTPIKAVGLIVLDETHEPAYKQDQTPRYQTSRVASQLGKITGAKVVFGTATPLVTDYYLAEQHDSIVQMTKPAIGSGKIFAETEVVDIKERSNFTTYHHLSNQLIDEIKTTLSAKKQIMIYHNRRGTARLVVCANCSFNLLCPNCDIPLIYHGDEHNVRCHTCGYTATPPLVCPNCHKPELTYRTIGTKALTDRIAMLFPEARVARFDSDNPAGGRVHEMYQKLKAGEIDILVGTQLLAKGFDLPKLALVGIISAETSLSLPDFTSEERAFQLIYQVMGRVGRGHTAGYVIIQSYDPKGIIIQAAVKKDWQLFYKHILKQRQTFRFPPYSYLAQFICKRTSADSAESAGIKLRKLLLEQKYPVEIIGPAPAFYARRGVFHYWQLVLKSKDRRYLVELAKLVPTNWSIDLDPINLL
;
A
#
# COMPACT_ATOMS: atom_id res chain seq x y z
N MET A 1 -11.16 43.35 -17.33
CA MET A 1 -10.77 41.99 -17.80
C MET A 1 -9.36 41.72 -17.32
N HIS A 2 -9.15 40.62 -16.61
CA HIS A 2 -7.86 40.20 -16.06
C HIS A 2 -7.35 38.96 -16.80
N TYR A 3 -6.03 38.75 -16.81
CA TYR A 3 -5.38 37.64 -17.49
C TYR A 3 -4.49 36.88 -16.50
N PHE A 4 -4.54 35.56 -16.56
CA PHE A 4 -3.88 34.69 -15.58
C PHE A 4 -3.13 33.57 -16.29
N GLU A 5 -1.95 33.27 -15.80
CA GLU A 5 -1.31 31.99 -16.04
C GLU A 5 -1.93 30.93 -15.14
N VAL A 6 -2.28 29.80 -15.74
CA VAL A 6 -2.94 28.68 -15.08
C VAL A 6 -2.11 27.42 -15.31
N ALA A 7 -1.64 26.82 -14.22
CA ALA A 7 -1.04 25.49 -14.25
C ALA A 7 -2.14 24.46 -14.48
N ILE A 8 -1.98 23.66 -15.53
CA ILE A 8 -2.97 22.69 -15.97
C ILE A 8 -2.81 21.38 -15.20
N ALA A 9 -3.83 21.01 -14.43
CA ALA A 9 -3.78 19.85 -13.55
C ALA A 9 -4.40 18.59 -14.19
N ASP A 10 -3.98 18.26 -15.42
CA ASP A 10 -4.54 17.13 -16.17
C ASP A 10 -3.48 16.40 -17.01
N LYS A 11 -3.51 15.06 -16.97
CA LYS A 11 -2.58 14.16 -17.69
C LYS A 11 -2.58 14.31 -19.21
N ARG A 12 -3.59 14.95 -19.79
CA ARG A 12 -3.69 15.22 -21.24
C ARG A 12 -2.80 16.38 -21.67
N TYR A 13 -2.30 17.16 -20.72
CA TYR A 13 -1.38 18.26 -20.98
C TYR A 13 0.03 17.80 -20.66
N HIS A 14 0.86 17.69 -21.70
CA HIS A 14 2.22 17.13 -21.61
C HIS A 14 3.32 18.20 -21.48
N SER A 15 2.94 19.48 -21.35
CA SER A 15 3.87 20.60 -21.19
C SER A 15 3.87 21.08 -19.74
N ASP A 16 5.01 21.58 -19.27
CA ASP A 16 5.14 22.20 -17.95
C ASP A 16 4.72 23.68 -17.95
N ALA A 17 4.60 24.28 -19.13
CA ALA A 17 4.30 25.70 -19.24
C ALA A 17 2.85 25.98 -18.83
N PRO A 18 2.58 27.01 -18.01
CA PRO A 18 1.21 27.43 -17.74
C PRO A 18 0.54 27.96 -19.01
N LEU A 19 -0.79 27.85 -19.07
CA LEU A 19 -1.60 28.42 -20.15
C LEU A 19 -2.28 29.71 -19.70
N THR A 20 -2.40 30.68 -20.60
CA THR A 20 -3.05 31.96 -20.28
C THR A 20 -4.55 31.92 -20.51
N TYR A 21 -5.33 32.32 -19.50
CA TYR A 21 -6.78 32.46 -19.55
C TYR A 21 -7.22 33.84 -19.08
N SER A 22 -8.43 34.25 -19.44
CA SER A 22 -9.02 35.52 -19.00
C SER A 22 -10.17 35.32 -18.01
N HIS A 23 -10.37 36.27 -17.10
CA HIS A 23 -11.53 36.31 -16.19
C HIS A 23 -11.97 37.76 -15.98
N ASP A 24 -13.24 37.97 -15.66
CA ASP A 24 -13.82 39.30 -15.43
C ASP A 24 -13.32 39.93 -14.12
N GLN A 25 -13.14 39.10 -13.09
CA GLN A 25 -12.65 39.48 -11.77
C GLN A 25 -11.18 39.13 -11.55
N LYS A 26 -10.54 39.87 -10.65
CA LYS A 26 -9.20 39.55 -10.14
C LYS A 26 -9.25 38.29 -9.28
N LEU A 27 -8.42 37.30 -9.59
CA LEU A 27 -8.35 36.03 -8.86
C LEU A 27 -7.07 35.96 -8.02
N PRO A 28 -7.15 35.49 -6.76
CA PRO A 28 -5.97 35.19 -5.97
C PRO A 28 -5.07 34.11 -6.61
N VAL A 29 -3.76 34.23 -6.37
CA VAL A 29 -2.81 33.14 -6.67
C VAL A 29 -3.17 31.91 -5.83
N ARG A 30 -3.10 30.72 -6.45
CA ARG A 30 -3.55 29.40 -5.94
C ARG A 30 -5.07 29.18 -5.98
N SER A 31 -5.85 30.07 -6.58
CA SER A 31 -7.26 29.80 -6.84
C SER A 31 -7.40 28.59 -7.78
N VAL A 32 -8.28 27.66 -7.39
CA VAL A 32 -8.60 26.49 -8.20
C VAL A 32 -9.71 26.86 -9.16
N VAL A 33 -9.47 26.66 -10.45
CA VAL A 33 -10.33 27.12 -11.54
C VAL A 33 -10.66 25.98 -12.48
N SER A 34 -11.79 26.10 -13.14
CA SER A 34 -12.23 25.21 -14.22
C SER A 34 -11.96 25.90 -15.55
N VAL A 35 -11.11 25.30 -16.39
CA VAL A 35 -10.64 25.91 -17.64
C VAL A 35 -10.84 24.96 -18.83
N PRO A 36 -11.13 25.50 -20.03
CA PRO A 36 -11.22 24.68 -21.23
C PRO A 36 -9.82 24.31 -21.73
N LEU A 37 -9.59 23.01 -21.94
CA LEU A 37 -8.43 22.46 -22.64
C LEU A 37 -8.91 21.69 -23.86
N GLN A 38 -8.73 22.27 -25.05
CA GLN A 38 -9.36 21.79 -26.28
C GLN A 38 -10.88 21.62 -26.12
N LYS A 39 -11.39 20.38 -26.21
CA LYS A 39 -12.81 20.01 -26.02
C LYS A 39 -13.18 19.64 -24.58
N TRP A 40 -12.22 19.65 -23.66
CA TRP A 40 -12.38 19.18 -22.30
C TRP A 40 -12.48 20.34 -21.32
N LEU A 41 -13.22 20.15 -20.25
CA LEU A 41 -13.23 21.04 -19.09
C LEU A 41 -12.44 20.39 -17.96
N ILE A 42 -11.43 21.08 -17.45
CA ILE A 42 -10.46 20.51 -16.51
C ILE A 42 -10.15 21.49 -15.36
N SER A 43 -9.62 20.95 -14.26
CA SER A 43 -9.13 21.75 -13.15
C SER A 43 -7.76 22.36 -13.48
N GLY A 44 -7.54 23.59 -13.03
CA GLY A 44 -6.27 24.28 -13.10
C GLY A 44 -6.07 25.19 -11.89
N PHE A 45 -4.85 25.68 -11.72
CA PHE A 45 -4.46 26.53 -10.58
C PHE A 45 -3.89 27.84 -11.10
N VAL A 46 -4.43 28.97 -10.63
CA VAL A 46 -3.89 30.30 -10.94
C VAL A 46 -2.49 30.43 -10.34
N THR A 47 -1.48 30.62 -11.16
CA THR A 47 -0.08 30.78 -10.71
C THR A 47 0.29 32.26 -10.56
N ARG A 48 -0.12 33.11 -11.50
CA ARG A 48 0.06 34.57 -11.43
C ARG A 48 -0.91 35.32 -12.35
N GLU A 49 -1.13 36.57 -12.02
CA GLU A 49 -1.75 37.55 -12.94
C GLU A 49 -0.69 38.04 -13.94
N VAL A 50 -1.09 38.23 -15.19
CA VAL A 50 -0.22 38.69 -16.28
C VAL A 50 -0.87 39.83 -17.06
N ALA A 51 -0.05 40.57 -17.82
CA ALA A 51 -0.56 41.56 -18.76
C ALA A 51 -1.36 40.91 -19.90
N LYS A 52 -2.19 41.69 -20.58
CA LYS A 52 -2.98 41.24 -21.73
C LYS A 52 -2.06 40.64 -22.81
N PRO A 53 -2.22 39.37 -23.18
CA PRO A 53 -1.41 38.75 -24.23
C PRO A 53 -1.81 39.28 -25.62
N LYS A 54 -0.88 39.19 -26.58
CA LYS A 54 -1.10 39.55 -27.99
C LYS A 54 -1.92 38.52 -28.77
N PHE A 55 -2.16 37.34 -28.19
CA PHE A 55 -2.91 36.24 -28.79
C PHE A 55 -4.28 36.07 -28.13
N ALA A 56 -5.20 35.40 -28.84
CA ALA A 56 -6.54 35.11 -28.32
C ALA A 56 -6.48 34.12 -27.15
N VAL A 57 -7.21 34.42 -26.07
CA VAL A 57 -7.30 33.57 -24.88
C VAL A 57 -8.73 33.12 -24.63
N LYS A 58 -8.88 31.92 -24.06
CA LYS A 58 -10.17 31.41 -23.60
C LYS A 58 -10.49 31.94 -22.20
N PRO A 59 -11.77 32.10 -21.83
CA PRO A 59 -12.14 32.49 -20.48
C PRO A 59 -12.03 31.30 -19.50
N ILE A 60 -11.68 31.61 -18.25
CA ILE A 60 -11.92 30.72 -17.11
C ILE A 60 -13.43 30.50 -16.98
N LYS A 61 -13.87 29.24 -16.86
CA LYS A 61 -15.31 28.88 -16.88
C LYS A 61 -15.96 28.91 -15.51
N ALA A 62 -15.20 28.60 -14.47
CA ALA A 62 -15.67 28.69 -13.09
C ALA A 62 -14.49 28.78 -12.13
N VAL A 63 -14.68 29.46 -11.00
CA VAL A 63 -13.80 29.37 -9.83
C VAL A 63 -14.37 28.30 -8.90
N MET A 64 -13.57 27.31 -8.50
CA MET A 64 -14.07 26.15 -7.76
C MET A 64 -14.32 26.43 -6.29
N SER A 65 -13.58 27.35 -5.67
CA SER A 65 -13.65 27.70 -4.25
C SER A 65 -13.54 29.21 -4.05
N GLN A 66 -14.10 29.73 -2.97
CA GLN A 66 -13.94 31.16 -2.62
C GLN A 66 -12.54 31.47 -2.10
N SER A 67 -11.90 30.48 -1.45
CA SER A 67 -10.54 30.60 -0.92
C SER A 67 -9.52 29.89 -1.83
N PRO A 68 -8.31 30.45 -2.03
CA PRO A 68 -7.21 29.73 -2.66
C PRO A 68 -6.74 28.57 -1.77
N ILE A 69 -6.13 27.53 -2.35
CA ILE A 69 -5.51 26.47 -1.52
C ILE A 69 -4.37 27.05 -0.67
N PRO A 70 -4.07 26.50 0.51
CA PRO A 70 -3.01 27.02 1.37
C PRO A 70 -1.64 27.07 0.68
N ALA A 71 -0.79 28.02 1.08
CA ALA A 71 0.52 28.24 0.43
C ALA A 71 1.46 27.04 0.58
N HIS A 72 1.36 26.28 1.67
CA HIS A 72 2.17 25.08 1.87
C HIS A 72 1.80 23.95 0.89
N ASN A 73 0.57 23.88 0.38
CA ASN A 73 0.19 22.91 -0.64
C ASN A 73 0.93 23.18 -1.96
N LEU A 74 1.09 24.45 -2.36
CA LEU A 74 1.89 24.81 -3.54
C LEU A 74 3.36 24.46 -3.33
N LYS A 75 3.95 24.82 -2.17
CA LYS A 75 5.35 24.45 -1.84
C LYS A 75 5.56 22.93 -1.87
N LEU A 76 4.59 22.17 -1.39
CA LEU A 76 4.65 20.71 -1.44
C LEU A 76 4.52 20.19 -2.88
N ALA A 77 3.68 20.81 -3.72
CA ALA A 77 3.54 20.45 -5.13
C ALA A 77 4.84 20.73 -5.92
N GLU A 78 5.50 21.86 -5.68
CA GLU A 78 6.81 22.17 -6.24
C GLU A 78 7.85 21.14 -5.83
N TRP A 79 7.92 20.82 -4.53
CA TRP A 79 8.81 19.76 -4.04
C TRP A 79 8.49 18.39 -4.67
N LEU A 80 7.21 18.03 -4.87
CA LEU A 80 6.82 16.79 -5.53
C LEU A 80 7.29 16.74 -6.98
N ALA A 81 7.11 17.85 -7.71
CA ALA A 81 7.55 17.99 -9.09
C ALA A 81 9.05 17.75 -9.22
N ASP A 82 9.85 18.39 -8.36
CA ASP A 82 11.30 18.25 -8.35
C ASP A 82 11.76 16.87 -7.86
N TYR A 83 11.18 16.39 -6.75
CA TYR A 83 11.63 15.16 -6.10
C TYR A 83 11.28 13.90 -6.90
N TYR A 84 10.13 13.88 -7.59
CA TYR A 84 9.67 12.74 -8.39
C TYR A 84 9.78 12.95 -9.90
N VAL A 85 10.35 14.08 -10.35
CA VAL A 85 10.57 14.41 -11.77
C VAL A 85 9.26 14.31 -12.56
N CYS A 86 8.33 15.18 -12.22
CA CYS A 86 7.07 15.33 -12.93
C CYS A 86 6.71 16.80 -13.11
N SER A 87 5.71 17.07 -13.96
CA SER A 87 5.23 18.43 -14.15
C SER A 87 4.60 19.00 -12.88
N LEU A 88 4.70 20.31 -12.69
CA LEU A 88 3.98 21.00 -11.61
C LEU A 88 2.46 20.76 -11.72
N GLY A 89 1.93 20.64 -12.94
CA GLY A 89 0.52 20.30 -13.18
C GLY A 89 0.14 18.90 -12.66
N GLU A 90 0.96 17.88 -12.90
CA GLU A 90 0.76 16.53 -12.38
C GLU A 90 0.85 16.47 -10.86
N ALA A 91 1.76 17.23 -10.26
CA ALA A 91 1.85 17.38 -8.82
C ALA A 91 0.62 18.08 -8.23
N LEU A 92 0.24 19.23 -8.79
CA LEU A 92 -0.92 20.02 -8.35
C LEU A 92 -2.25 19.27 -8.48
N ARG A 93 -2.34 18.33 -9.43
CA ARG A 93 -3.52 17.46 -9.61
C ARG A 93 -3.86 16.64 -8.36
N GLN A 94 -2.90 16.38 -7.46
CA GLN A 94 -3.19 15.68 -6.21
C GLN A 94 -4.02 16.53 -5.23
N PHE A 95 -3.97 17.86 -5.36
CA PHE A 95 -4.55 18.82 -4.40
C PHE A 95 -5.95 19.31 -4.75
N ALA A 96 -6.52 18.85 -5.86
CA ALA A 96 -7.89 19.21 -6.26
C ALA A 96 -8.64 18.04 -6.91
N PRO A 97 -9.98 18.03 -6.83
CA PRO A 97 -10.81 17.09 -7.59
C PRO A 97 -10.52 17.20 -9.09
N THR A 98 -10.27 16.06 -9.74
CA THR A 98 -9.84 16.01 -11.15
C THR A 98 -10.93 16.30 -12.16
N LYS A 99 -12.21 16.09 -11.79
CA LYS A 99 -13.35 16.51 -12.60
C LYS A 99 -14.06 17.67 -11.90
N PRO A 100 -14.08 18.87 -12.49
CA PRO A 100 -14.87 19.98 -11.97
C PRO A 100 -16.36 19.67 -12.22
N SER A 101 -17.01 18.94 -11.30
CA SER A 101 -18.47 18.81 -11.31
C SER A 101 -19.10 20.20 -11.15
N ILE A 102 -19.97 20.59 -12.09
CA ILE A 102 -20.70 21.86 -12.05
C ILE A 102 -21.96 21.74 -11.18
N ARG A 103 -22.46 20.53 -10.91
CA ARG A 103 -23.69 20.31 -10.14
C ARG A 103 -23.40 20.30 -8.63
N ARG A 104 -24.05 21.21 -7.90
CA ARG A 104 -24.18 21.14 -6.43
C ARG A 104 -25.05 19.93 -6.08
N SER A 105 -24.56 19.10 -5.15
CA SER A 105 -25.35 18.08 -4.48
C SER A 105 -25.64 18.57 -3.07
N ASP A 106 -26.92 18.80 -2.76
CA ASP A 106 -27.34 19.33 -1.47
C ASP A 106 -27.30 18.28 -0.35
N LYS A 107 -27.22 16.98 -0.67
CA LYS A 107 -27.13 15.91 0.34
C LYS A 107 -25.71 15.81 0.90
N LEU A 108 -25.53 16.12 2.19
CA LEU A 108 -24.36 15.68 2.95
C LEU A 108 -24.59 14.18 3.20
N HIS A 109 -23.96 13.32 2.42
CA HIS A 109 -24.09 11.88 2.67
C HIS A 109 -23.15 11.45 3.80
N GLN A 110 -23.81 10.97 4.86
CA GLN A 110 -23.47 9.89 5.79
C GLN A 110 -22.03 9.83 6.33
N THR A 111 -21.92 10.25 7.60
CA THR A 111 -21.18 9.49 8.62
C THR A 111 -21.46 8.00 8.42
N PHE A 112 -20.44 7.15 8.53
CA PHE A 112 -20.65 5.70 8.43
C PHE A 112 -21.82 5.33 9.34
N GLY A 113 -22.86 4.69 8.78
CA GLY A 113 -23.94 4.15 9.60
C GLY A 113 -23.32 3.30 10.70
N LYS A 114 -23.69 3.57 11.97
CA LYS A 114 -23.18 2.99 13.23
C LYS A 114 -22.23 1.81 13.01
N SER A 115 -21.00 2.08 12.60
CA SER A 115 -19.99 1.02 12.51
C SER A 115 -19.57 0.70 13.94
N PRO A 116 -19.50 -0.59 14.33
CA PRO A 116 -19.02 -0.92 15.66
C PRO A 116 -17.58 -0.43 15.76
N ALA A 117 -17.37 0.58 16.60
CA ALA A 117 -16.08 1.19 16.84
C ALA A 117 -15.09 0.16 17.40
N ILE A 118 -13.79 0.43 17.28
CA ILE A 118 -12.85 -0.11 18.25
C ILE A 118 -13.36 0.38 19.61
N GLN A 119 -13.74 -0.51 20.51
CA GLN A 119 -13.97 -0.14 21.91
C GLN A 119 -12.60 0.24 22.49
N LEU A 120 -12.21 1.48 22.26
CA LEU A 120 -11.10 2.08 22.97
C LEU A 120 -11.66 2.51 24.33
N ASP A 121 -11.16 1.88 25.38
CA ASP A 121 -11.45 2.35 26.72
C ASP A 121 -10.69 3.65 26.94
N PHE A 122 -11.41 4.77 26.82
CA PHE A 122 -10.87 6.09 27.14
C PHE A 122 -10.79 6.38 28.64
N VAL A 123 -11.51 5.60 29.45
CA VAL A 123 -11.60 5.72 30.91
C VAL A 123 -10.34 5.13 31.55
N SER A 124 -9.82 4.02 31.03
CA SER A 124 -8.58 3.44 31.51
C SER A 124 -7.39 4.40 31.36
N PRO A 125 -6.51 4.49 32.39
CA PRO A 125 -5.33 5.35 32.32
C PRO A 125 -4.35 4.89 31.25
N LEU A 126 -3.63 5.85 30.67
CA LEU A 126 -2.55 5.56 29.72
C LEU A 126 -1.46 4.70 30.39
N THR A 127 -0.94 3.73 29.64
CA THR A 127 0.21 2.95 30.10
C THR A 127 1.50 3.79 30.12
N ALA A 128 2.51 3.33 30.86
CA ALA A 128 3.81 3.99 30.92
C ALA A 128 4.45 4.18 29.53
N ASP A 129 4.34 3.18 28.65
CA ASP A 129 4.85 3.24 27.27
C ASP A 129 4.10 4.31 26.45
N GLN A 130 2.77 4.39 26.60
CA GLN A 130 1.94 5.39 25.91
C GLN A 130 2.27 6.81 26.39
N VAL A 131 2.38 7.03 27.71
CA VAL A 131 2.75 8.33 28.28
C VAL A 131 4.14 8.76 27.80
N LYS A 132 5.11 7.84 27.82
CA LYS A 132 6.47 8.09 27.32
C LYS A 132 6.44 8.44 25.83
N ALA A 133 5.67 7.73 25.03
CA ALA A 133 5.55 7.98 23.60
C ALA A 133 4.95 9.35 23.29
N ILE A 134 3.84 9.70 23.94
CA ILE A 134 3.19 11.01 23.77
C ILE A 134 4.15 12.13 24.15
N LYS A 135 4.84 12.00 25.29
CA LYS A 135 5.84 12.98 25.74
C LYS A 135 6.96 13.14 24.72
N ALA A 136 7.58 12.04 24.29
CA ALA A 136 8.68 12.06 23.32
C ALA A 136 8.29 12.75 22.00
N ILE A 137 7.10 12.45 21.47
CA ILE A 137 6.63 13.04 20.20
C ILE A 137 6.30 14.53 20.36
N LYS A 138 5.63 14.91 21.47
CA LYS A 138 5.25 16.31 21.73
C LYS A 138 6.46 17.19 21.99
N SER A 139 7.38 16.78 22.86
CA SER A 139 8.51 17.62 23.30
C SER A 139 9.76 17.46 22.45
N GLY A 140 9.89 16.41 21.65
CA GLY A 140 11.10 16.15 20.89
C GLY A 140 11.29 17.15 19.74
N GLN A 141 12.54 17.33 19.30
CA GLN A 141 12.91 18.29 18.25
C GLN A 141 12.59 17.80 16.84
N SER A 142 12.59 16.48 16.61
CA SER A 142 12.27 15.92 15.30
C SER A 142 10.85 16.29 14.87
N THR A 143 10.68 16.48 13.57
CA THR A 143 9.38 16.65 12.92
C THR A 143 8.72 15.30 12.64
N THR A 144 9.51 14.24 12.42
CA THR A 144 9.02 12.89 12.06
C THR A 144 9.50 11.86 13.07
N TYR A 145 8.57 11.07 13.59
CA TYR A 145 8.82 9.97 14.53
C TYR A 145 8.35 8.65 13.97
N LEU A 146 9.12 7.60 14.24
CA LEU A 146 8.69 6.21 14.04
C LEU A 146 8.18 5.65 15.37
N LEU A 147 6.87 5.47 15.49
CA LEU A 147 6.25 4.80 16.62
C LEU A 147 6.23 3.28 16.36
N HIS A 148 7.29 2.61 16.81
CA HIS A 148 7.44 1.16 16.73
C HIS A 148 6.76 0.51 17.94
N GLY A 149 5.51 0.09 17.76
CA GLY A 149 4.72 -0.50 18.84
C GLY A 149 4.16 -1.86 18.46
N GLU A 150 4.29 -2.85 19.35
CA GLU A 150 3.75 -4.18 19.13
C GLU A 150 2.22 -4.15 18.90
N THR A 151 1.68 -5.17 18.26
CA THR A 151 0.23 -5.31 18.09
C THR A 151 -0.44 -5.37 19.47
N GLY A 152 -1.45 -4.53 19.70
CA GLY A 152 -2.10 -4.44 21.02
C GLY A 152 -1.44 -3.52 22.05
N SER A 153 -0.30 -2.87 21.72
CA SER A 153 0.32 -1.84 22.58
C SER A 153 -0.50 -0.54 22.70
N GLY A 154 -1.55 -0.38 21.88
CA GLY A 154 -2.44 0.77 21.91
C GLY A 154 -1.90 2.01 21.18
N LYS A 155 -1.18 1.82 20.06
CA LYS A 155 -0.73 2.93 19.18
C LYS A 155 -1.87 3.89 18.80
N THR A 156 -3.06 3.36 18.52
CA THR A 156 -4.26 4.15 18.21
C THR A 156 -4.60 5.14 19.32
N ARG A 157 -4.46 4.74 20.60
CA ARG A 157 -4.69 5.65 21.72
C ARG A 157 -3.67 6.79 21.73
N VAL A 158 -2.39 6.50 21.48
CA VAL A 158 -1.35 7.53 21.33
C VAL A 158 -1.69 8.52 20.22
N TYR A 159 -2.18 8.03 19.06
CA TYR A 159 -2.57 8.92 17.96
C TYR A 159 -3.69 9.88 18.37
N LEU A 160 -4.72 9.38 19.06
CA LEU A 160 -5.88 10.17 19.45
C LEU A 160 -5.54 11.19 20.55
N GLU A 161 -4.68 10.84 21.50
CA GLU A 161 -4.17 11.77 22.52
C GLU A 161 -3.30 12.89 21.92
N LEU A 162 -2.49 12.55 20.91
CA LEU A 162 -1.74 13.55 20.15
C LEU A 162 -2.68 14.43 19.32
N ALA A 163 -3.70 13.84 18.69
CA ALA A 163 -4.67 14.56 17.88
C ALA A 163 -5.48 15.55 18.73
N GLN A 164 -6.00 15.11 19.88
CA GLN A 164 -6.77 15.97 20.78
C GLN A 164 -5.98 17.21 21.18
N ALA A 165 -4.74 17.03 21.65
CA ALA A 165 -3.91 18.16 22.06
C ALA A 165 -3.56 19.13 20.92
N VAL A 166 -3.50 18.64 19.67
CA VAL A 166 -3.24 19.47 18.49
C VAL A 166 -4.48 20.25 18.08
N LEU A 167 -5.65 19.62 18.17
CA LEU A 167 -6.95 20.24 17.93
C LEU A 167 -7.26 21.32 18.97
N ASP A 168 -7.01 21.05 20.26
CA ASP A 168 -7.14 22.02 21.35
C ASP A 168 -6.20 23.23 21.13
N GLY A 169 -5.04 22.99 20.51
CA GLY A 169 -4.09 24.02 20.09
C GLY A 169 -4.48 24.78 18.81
N GLY A 170 -5.69 24.59 18.29
CA GLY A 170 -6.21 25.31 17.12
C GLY A 170 -5.69 24.79 15.76
N LYS A 171 -5.11 23.59 15.71
CA LYS A 171 -4.56 23.00 14.47
C LYS A 171 -5.27 21.71 14.10
N SER A 172 -5.34 21.44 12.81
CA SER A 172 -6.02 20.28 12.23
C SER A 172 -5.11 19.05 12.16
N VAL A 173 -5.73 17.88 12.03
CA VAL A 173 -5.05 16.58 12.07
C VAL A 173 -5.36 15.79 10.81
N ILE A 174 -4.35 15.11 10.26
CA ILE A 174 -4.50 14.14 9.17
C ILE A 174 -4.19 12.75 9.72
N LEU A 175 -5.14 11.81 9.59
CA LEU A 175 -4.98 10.41 9.98
C LEU A 175 -5.09 9.52 8.75
N LEU A 176 -3.97 8.96 8.33
CA LEU A 176 -3.87 8.11 7.14
C LEU A 176 -3.95 6.63 7.53
N THR A 177 -4.72 5.88 6.74
CA THR A 177 -4.87 4.43 6.85
C THR A 177 -4.60 3.80 5.48
N PRO A 178 -4.09 2.56 5.39
CA PRO A 178 -3.72 1.95 4.12
C PRO A 178 -4.94 1.52 3.27
N GLU A 179 -6.10 1.26 3.90
CA GLU A 179 -7.28 0.69 3.22
C GLU A 179 -8.62 1.05 3.89
N ILE A 180 -9.70 1.04 3.09
CA ILE A 180 -11.07 1.48 3.47
C ILE A 180 -11.60 0.74 4.70
N ALA A 181 -11.38 -0.57 4.80
CA ALA A 181 -11.86 -1.38 5.91
C ALA A 181 -11.24 -0.99 7.27
N LEU A 182 -10.05 -0.38 7.25
CA LEU A 182 -9.36 0.14 8.43
C LEU A 182 -9.75 1.59 8.70
N THR A 183 -10.12 2.34 7.66
CA THR A 183 -10.66 3.70 7.78
C THR A 183 -11.91 3.72 8.68
N THR A 184 -12.79 2.71 8.62
CA THR A 184 -14.02 2.68 9.42
C THR A 184 -13.77 2.55 10.92
N GLN A 185 -12.74 1.82 11.33
CA GLN A 185 -12.42 1.59 12.74
C GLN A 185 -11.81 2.83 13.39
N LEU A 186 -10.79 3.41 12.75
CA LEU A 186 -10.18 4.65 13.22
C LEU A 186 -11.15 5.83 13.14
N ALA A 187 -11.97 5.90 12.10
CA ALA A 187 -12.99 6.92 11.98
C ALA A 187 -14.02 6.86 13.12
N ALA A 188 -14.52 5.67 13.44
CA ALA A 188 -15.46 5.51 14.55
C ALA A 188 -14.83 5.94 15.89
N ALA A 189 -13.57 5.60 16.13
CA ALA A 189 -12.85 6.05 17.32
C ALA A 189 -12.67 7.58 17.36
N VAL A 190 -12.39 8.21 16.22
CA VAL A 190 -12.32 9.68 16.13
C VAL A 190 -13.67 10.32 16.42
N GLU A 191 -14.75 9.85 15.78
CA GLU A 191 -16.11 10.37 15.97
C GLU A 191 -16.58 10.24 17.43
N GLN A 192 -16.14 9.20 18.13
CA GLN A 192 -16.49 8.97 19.54
C GLN A 192 -15.69 9.81 20.53
N HIS A 193 -14.43 10.12 20.22
CA HIS A 193 -13.49 10.65 21.22
C HIS A 193 -12.95 12.05 20.93
N LEU A 194 -13.04 12.54 19.69
CA LEU A 194 -12.57 13.87 19.32
C LEU A 194 -13.77 14.79 19.06
N PRO A 195 -14.00 15.85 19.86
CA PRO A 195 -15.14 16.75 19.72
C PRO A 195 -14.90 17.81 18.61
N HIS A 196 -14.44 17.38 17.44
CA HIS A 196 -14.13 18.26 16.30
C HIS A 196 -14.73 17.72 14.99
N PRO A 197 -15.03 18.58 14.00
CA PRO A 197 -15.49 18.14 12.69
C PRO A 197 -14.52 17.14 12.05
N SER A 198 -15.02 15.95 11.70
CA SER A 198 -14.26 14.89 11.06
C SER A 198 -14.74 14.67 9.62
N TYR A 199 -13.78 14.50 8.70
CA TYR A 199 -14.05 14.26 7.29
C TYR A 199 -13.35 12.98 6.85
N ILE A 200 -14.13 12.04 6.30
CA ILE A 200 -13.63 10.73 5.90
C ILE A 200 -13.55 10.64 4.38
N LEU A 201 -12.36 10.36 3.85
CA LEU A 201 -12.13 10.12 2.43
C LEU A 201 -12.00 8.61 2.19
N HIS A 202 -12.68 8.10 1.16
CA HIS A 202 -12.52 6.73 0.69
C HIS A 202 -12.72 6.62 -0.83
N SER A 203 -12.31 5.49 -1.41
CA SER A 203 -12.32 5.33 -2.88
C SER A 203 -13.74 5.27 -3.46
N HIS A 204 -14.74 4.82 -2.69
CA HIS A 204 -16.14 4.75 -3.14
C HIS A 204 -16.85 6.11 -3.26
N LEU A 205 -16.25 7.21 -2.78
CA LEU A 205 -16.83 8.54 -2.95
C LEU A 205 -16.90 8.90 -4.44
N THR A 206 -18.07 9.38 -4.86
CA THR A 206 -18.26 9.97 -6.18
C THR A 206 -17.44 11.25 -6.36
N ASP A 207 -17.19 11.66 -7.60
CA ASP A 207 -16.45 12.91 -7.89
C ASP A 207 -17.15 14.14 -7.26
N ALA A 208 -18.49 14.12 -7.16
CA ALA A 208 -19.27 15.18 -6.53
C ALA A 208 -19.09 15.22 -5.00
N GLU A 209 -19.12 14.07 -4.33
CA GLU A 209 -18.89 13.97 -2.88
C GLU A 209 -17.46 14.37 -2.50
N ARG A 210 -16.47 13.90 -3.27
CA ARG A 210 -15.07 14.30 -3.08
C ARG A 210 -14.90 15.82 -3.19
N LYS A 211 -15.53 16.46 -4.18
CA LYS A 211 -15.51 17.91 -4.33
C LYS A 211 -16.15 18.61 -3.13
N LYS A 212 -17.27 18.09 -2.63
CA LYS A 212 -17.98 18.64 -1.48
C LYS A 212 -17.14 18.60 -0.20
N LEU A 213 -16.54 17.45 0.10
CA LEU A 213 -15.63 17.30 1.25
C LEU A 213 -14.40 18.20 1.10
N TRP A 214 -13.82 18.25 -0.10
CA TRP A 214 -12.67 19.11 -0.39
C TRP A 214 -12.98 20.60 -0.13
N LEU A 215 -14.16 21.08 -0.55
CA LEU A 215 -14.62 22.44 -0.25
C LEU A 215 -14.85 22.66 1.24
N ALA A 216 -15.52 21.72 1.92
CA ALA A 216 -15.77 21.82 3.36
C ALA A 216 -14.46 21.92 4.16
N ILE A 217 -13.45 21.12 3.81
CA ILE A 217 -12.13 21.15 4.45
C ILE A 217 -11.39 22.47 4.14
N LEU A 218 -11.40 22.91 2.88
CA LEU A 218 -10.75 24.16 2.47
C LEU A 218 -11.34 25.39 3.15
N GLU A 219 -12.67 25.41 3.28
CA GLU A 219 -13.42 26.55 3.80
C GLU A 219 -13.63 26.48 5.32
N ALA A 220 -13.23 25.38 5.97
CA ALA A 220 -13.28 25.20 7.41
C ALA A 220 -12.64 26.39 8.14
N LYS A 221 -13.34 26.87 9.17
CA LYS A 221 -12.90 27.94 10.08
C LYS A 221 -12.30 27.38 11.36
N GLU A 222 -12.79 26.23 11.81
CA GLU A 222 -12.34 25.51 13.00
C GLU A 222 -11.35 24.39 12.61
N PRO A 223 -10.56 23.88 13.57
CA PRO A 223 -9.73 22.71 13.37
C PRO A 223 -10.56 21.47 13.00
N VAL A 224 -10.05 20.68 12.06
CA VAL A 224 -10.74 19.49 11.54
C VAL A 224 -9.85 18.26 11.63
N VAL A 225 -10.48 17.09 11.65
CA VAL A 225 -9.80 15.81 11.48
C VAL A 225 -10.10 15.25 10.10
N VAL A 226 -9.06 14.98 9.32
CA VAL A 226 -9.21 14.33 8.01
C VAL A 226 -8.69 12.91 8.09
N ILE A 227 -9.53 11.94 7.74
CA ILE A 227 -9.23 10.51 7.83
C ILE A 227 -9.35 9.90 6.44
N GLY A 228 -8.40 9.05 6.03
CA GLY A 228 -8.57 8.35 4.76
C GLY A 228 -7.31 7.63 4.25
N PRO A 229 -7.33 7.19 2.99
CA PRO A 229 -6.18 6.60 2.33
C PRO A 229 -5.11 7.64 1.99
N ARG A 230 -4.02 7.22 1.35
CA ARG A 230 -2.90 8.10 0.94
C ARG A 230 -3.31 9.43 0.29
N SER A 231 -4.42 9.49 -0.45
CA SER A 231 -4.89 10.71 -1.10
C SER A 231 -5.38 11.80 -0.11
N ALA A 232 -5.77 11.42 1.11
CA ALA A 232 -6.21 12.37 2.13
C ALA A 232 -5.08 13.33 2.57
N LEU A 233 -3.82 12.96 2.37
CA LEU A 233 -2.65 13.81 2.62
C LEU A 233 -2.68 15.13 1.83
N PHE A 234 -3.33 15.14 0.66
CA PHE A 234 -3.38 16.31 -0.22
C PHE A 234 -4.60 17.20 0.00
N THR A 235 -5.39 16.92 1.05
CA THR A 235 -6.51 17.80 1.40
C THR A 235 -6.00 19.19 1.81
N PRO A 236 -6.68 20.28 1.41
CA PRO A 236 -6.17 21.63 1.53
C PRO A 236 -6.47 22.24 2.92
N ILE A 237 -5.93 21.62 3.96
CA ILE A 237 -6.09 22.04 5.36
C ILE A 237 -5.25 23.29 5.63
N LYS A 238 -5.84 24.34 6.19
CA LYS A 238 -5.13 25.62 6.44
C LYS A 238 -3.98 25.51 7.45
N ALA A 239 -4.21 24.84 8.58
CA ALA A 239 -3.27 24.76 9.69
C ALA A 239 -3.08 23.31 10.14
N VAL A 240 -2.23 22.55 9.44
CA VAL A 240 -1.90 21.17 9.82
C VAL A 240 -0.98 21.19 11.06
N GLY A 241 -1.32 20.44 12.10
CA GLY A 241 -0.49 20.29 13.31
C GLY A 241 0.02 18.87 13.54
N LEU A 242 -0.69 17.86 13.02
CA LEU A 242 -0.30 16.45 13.15
C LEU A 242 -0.68 15.67 11.89
N ILE A 243 0.22 14.77 11.48
CA ILE A 243 0.00 13.79 10.42
C ILE A 243 0.37 12.43 10.99
N VAL A 244 -0.58 11.49 11.02
CA VAL A 244 -0.33 10.10 11.41
C VAL A 244 -0.50 9.22 10.20
N LEU A 245 0.44 8.31 9.98
CA LEU A 245 0.28 7.21 9.05
C LEU A 245 0.23 5.94 9.89
N ASP A 246 -0.92 5.27 9.91
CA ASP A 246 -1.05 3.97 10.57
C ASP A 246 -0.68 2.84 9.61
N GLU A 247 -0.10 1.77 10.15
CA GLU A 247 0.46 0.63 9.41
C GLU A 247 1.37 1.06 8.24
N THR A 248 2.33 1.94 8.55
CA THR A 248 3.20 2.59 7.54
C THR A 248 3.99 1.67 6.61
N HIS A 249 4.19 0.40 6.96
CA HIS A 249 4.82 -0.58 6.09
C HIS A 249 3.97 -0.99 4.87
N GLU A 250 2.69 -0.67 4.88
CA GLU A 250 1.77 -1.14 3.85
C GLU A 250 2.12 -0.57 2.46
N PRO A 251 2.26 -1.43 1.43
CA PRO A 251 2.54 -0.99 0.05
C PRO A 251 1.50 -0.01 -0.50
N ALA A 252 0.29 0.00 0.06
CA ALA A 252 -0.77 0.94 -0.29
C ALA A 252 -0.36 2.42 -0.12
N TYR A 253 0.73 2.72 0.59
CA TYR A 253 1.30 4.06 0.69
C TYR A 253 2.23 4.46 -0.48
N LYS A 254 2.54 3.57 -1.43
CA LYS A 254 3.17 3.94 -2.70
C LYS A 254 2.11 4.24 -3.76
N GLN A 255 2.32 5.32 -4.51
CA GLN A 255 1.52 5.67 -5.66
C GLN A 255 2.15 5.11 -6.95
N ASP A 256 1.39 4.37 -7.74
CA ASP A 256 1.87 3.76 -8.99
C ASP A 256 1.82 4.69 -10.21
N GLN A 257 1.03 5.76 -10.14
CA GLN A 257 0.87 6.74 -11.22
C GLN A 257 1.69 8.00 -10.92
N THR A 258 2.17 8.69 -11.95
CA THR A 258 2.87 9.97 -11.79
C THR A 258 1.99 11.01 -11.05
N PRO A 259 2.53 11.73 -10.05
CA PRO A 259 3.82 11.52 -9.39
C PRO A 259 3.87 10.20 -8.61
N ARG A 260 4.88 9.35 -8.84
CA ARG A 260 5.02 8.03 -8.20
C ARG A 260 5.54 8.14 -6.76
N TYR A 261 4.82 8.89 -5.93
CA TYR A 261 5.29 9.27 -4.61
C TYR A 261 5.16 8.16 -3.57
N GLN A 262 6.06 8.18 -2.56
CA GLN A 262 5.92 7.44 -1.32
C GLN A 262 5.29 8.33 -0.25
N THR A 263 4.12 7.93 0.28
CA THR A 263 3.31 8.78 1.19
C THR A 263 4.09 9.19 2.44
N SER A 264 4.91 8.30 3.02
CA SER A 264 5.73 8.62 4.20
C SER A 264 6.70 9.78 3.92
N ARG A 265 7.34 9.81 2.75
CA ARG A 265 8.25 10.91 2.34
C ARG A 265 7.50 12.22 2.15
N VAL A 266 6.35 12.18 1.47
CA VAL A 266 5.51 13.37 1.25
C VAL A 266 5.00 13.91 2.60
N ALA A 267 4.58 13.04 3.50
CA ALA A 267 4.09 13.43 4.83
C ALA A 267 5.20 14.07 5.67
N SER A 268 6.41 13.49 5.71
CA SER A 268 7.56 14.10 6.36
C SER A 268 7.88 15.48 5.79
N GLN A 269 7.81 15.66 4.46
CA GLN A 269 8.06 16.95 3.84
C GLN A 269 6.95 17.95 4.17
N LEU A 270 5.68 17.54 4.14
CA LEU A 270 4.56 18.39 4.56
C LEU A 270 4.75 18.84 6.02
N GLY A 271 5.12 17.92 6.91
CA GLY A 271 5.44 18.23 8.30
C GLY A 271 6.56 19.25 8.44
N LYS A 272 7.63 19.14 7.63
CA LYS A 272 8.72 20.14 7.61
C LYS A 272 8.23 21.52 7.13
N ILE A 273 7.39 21.56 6.10
CA ILE A 273 6.86 22.82 5.54
C ILE A 273 5.91 23.52 6.52
N THR A 274 5.10 22.75 7.27
CA THR A 274 4.06 23.30 8.17
C THR A 274 4.48 23.38 9.63
N GLY A 275 5.57 22.70 10.01
CA GLY A 275 5.94 22.45 11.40
C GLY A 275 5.06 21.40 12.09
N ALA A 276 4.22 20.67 11.36
CA ALA A 276 3.39 19.60 11.92
C ALA A 276 4.24 18.40 12.35
N LYS A 277 3.87 17.75 13.45
CA LYS A 277 4.45 16.46 13.83
C LYS A 277 3.96 15.38 12.87
N VAL A 278 4.84 14.46 12.52
CA VAL A 278 4.54 13.31 11.65
C VAL A 278 4.85 12.04 12.41
N VAL A 279 3.90 11.12 12.49
CA VAL A 279 4.04 9.86 13.22
C VAL A 279 3.83 8.70 12.27
N PHE A 280 4.86 7.86 12.13
CA PHE A 280 4.78 6.58 11.44
C PHE A 280 4.47 5.49 12.45
N GLY A 281 3.23 5.06 12.50
CA GLY A 281 2.77 4.00 13.36
C GLY A 281 2.89 2.63 12.72
N THR A 282 3.55 1.68 13.39
CA THR A 282 3.67 0.31 12.90
C THR A 282 4.23 -0.66 13.94
N ALA A 283 3.86 -1.94 13.84
CA ALA A 283 4.50 -3.03 14.57
C ALA A 283 5.68 -3.67 13.81
N THR A 284 5.77 -3.44 12.50
CA THR A 284 6.79 -4.04 11.62
C THR A 284 7.27 -2.97 10.65
N PRO A 285 8.17 -2.07 11.09
CA PRO A 285 8.67 -0.96 10.28
C PRO A 285 9.26 -1.41 8.94
N LEU A 286 9.31 -0.50 7.96
CA LEU A 286 10.20 -0.71 6.82
C LEU A 286 11.64 -0.54 7.28
N VAL A 287 12.54 -1.42 6.85
CA VAL A 287 13.98 -1.37 7.17
C VAL A 287 14.56 -0.01 6.82
N THR A 288 14.14 0.58 5.69
CA THR A 288 14.58 1.92 5.27
C THR A 288 14.09 3.02 6.20
N ASP A 289 12.86 2.93 6.69
CA ASP A 289 12.28 3.96 7.57
C ASP A 289 12.82 3.84 8.98
N TYR A 290 13.06 2.62 9.46
CA TYR A 290 13.74 2.37 10.74
C TYR A 290 15.17 2.90 10.72
N TYR A 291 15.94 2.61 9.67
CA TYR A 291 17.29 3.13 9.51
C TYR A 291 17.33 4.65 9.55
N LEU A 292 16.46 5.32 8.79
CA LEU A 292 16.39 6.79 8.79
C LEU A 292 15.97 7.35 10.16
N ALA A 293 15.02 6.72 10.84
CA ALA A 293 14.61 7.15 12.17
C ALA A 293 15.71 6.96 13.21
N GLU A 294 16.52 5.89 13.09
CA GLU A 294 17.69 5.64 13.93
C GLU A 294 18.77 6.71 13.73
N GLN A 295 19.03 7.12 12.49
CA GLN A 295 19.97 8.22 12.19
C GLN A 295 19.53 9.59 12.74
N HIS A 296 18.23 9.76 13.00
CA HIS A 296 17.64 11.00 13.49
C HIS A 296 17.18 10.94 14.95
N ASP A 297 17.52 9.87 15.68
CA ASP A 297 17.08 9.61 17.06
C ASP A 297 15.56 9.85 17.27
N SER A 298 14.76 9.36 16.31
CA SER A 298 13.32 9.61 16.27
C SER A 298 12.46 8.36 16.39
N ILE A 299 13.04 7.28 16.91
CA ILE A 299 12.34 6.02 17.19
C ILE A 299 11.73 6.08 18.59
N VAL A 300 10.43 5.82 18.65
CA VAL A 300 9.67 5.70 19.90
C VAL A 300 9.15 4.27 19.99
N GLN A 301 9.62 3.50 20.96
CA GLN A 301 9.24 2.10 21.14
C GLN A 301 8.11 1.94 22.15
N MET A 302 7.15 1.06 21.83
CA MET A 302 6.10 0.60 22.73
C MET A 302 6.09 -0.94 22.73
N THR A 303 6.81 -1.54 23.67
CA THR A 303 7.02 -3.00 23.71
C THR A 303 6.04 -3.70 24.62
N LYS A 304 5.34 -2.97 25.49
CA LYS A 304 4.36 -3.56 26.41
C LYS A 304 2.95 -3.54 25.79
N PRO A 305 2.20 -4.64 25.89
CA PRO A 305 0.76 -4.64 25.58
C PRO A 305 0.00 -3.66 26.48
N ALA A 306 -1.10 -3.09 25.98
CA ALA A 306 -1.98 -2.26 26.80
C ALA A 306 -2.71 -3.10 27.87
N ILE A 307 -2.94 -2.54 29.05
CA ILE A 307 -3.63 -3.20 30.18
C ILE A 307 -4.97 -3.77 29.71
N GLY A 308 -5.25 -5.05 30.03
CA GLY A 308 -6.44 -5.80 29.57
C GLY A 308 -6.18 -6.82 28.46
N SER A 309 -5.02 -6.77 27.80
CA SER A 309 -4.53 -7.87 26.95
C SER A 309 -3.74 -8.86 27.81
N GLY A 310 -4.45 -9.83 28.40
CA GLY A 310 -3.80 -10.92 29.12
C GLY A 310 -2.72 -11.55 28.23
N LYS A 311 -1.51 -11.75 28.77
CA LYS A 311 -0.45 -12.50 28.10
C LYS A 311 -0.94 -13.93 27.90
N ILE A 312 -1.52 -14.21 26.74
CA ILE A 312 -1.57 -15.56 26.24
C ILE A 312 -0.76 -15.55 24.96
N PHE A 313 0.50 -15.97 25.10
CA PHE A 313 1.37 -16.16 23.95
C PHE A 313 0.73 -17.20 23.06
N ALA A 314 0.75 -16.94 21.76
CA ALA A 314 0.40 -17.98 20.83
C ALA A 314 1.57 -18.96 20.77
N GLU A 315 1.35 -20.21 21.18
CA GLU A 315 2.32 -21.26 20.91
C GLU A 315 2.47 -21.37 19.39
N THR A 316 3.71 -21.43 18.92
CA THR A 316 4.01 -21.41 17.49
C THR A 316 4.83 -22.63 17.13
N GLU A 317 4.32 -23.40 16.19
CA GLU A 317 4.99 -24.57 15.62
C GLU A 317 5.34 -24.32 14.16
N VAL A 318 6.52 -24.79 13.74
CA VAL A 318 6.96 -24.70 12.35
C VAL A 318 7.14 -26.10 11.78
N VAL A 319 6.36 -26.43 10.77
CA VAL A 319 6.36 -27.74 10.10
C VAL A 319 7.18 -27.67 8.82
N ASP A 320 8.13 -28.60 8.66
CA ASP A 320 8.91 -28.72 7.42
C ASP A 320 8.06 -29.34 6.30
N ILE A 321 7.85 -28.59 5.21
CA ILE A 321 7.12 -29.03 4.02
C ILE A 321 7.87 -30.14 3.26
N LYS A 322 9.19 -30.24 3.40
CA LYS A 322 10.02 -31.25 2.72
C LYS A 322 9.84 -32.65 3.32
N GLU A 323 9.44 -32.74 4.59
CA GLU A 323 9.19 -33.99 5.27
C GLU A 323 7.81 -34.55 4.91
N ARG A 324 7.77 -35.49 3.96
CA ARG A 324 6.51 -36.07 3.44
C ARG A 324 5.66 -36.79 4.49
N SER A 325 6.28 -37.29 5.56
CA SER A 325 5.60 -37.89 6.71
C SER A 325 4.64 -36.92 7.39
N ASN A 326 4.89 -35.61 7.29
CA ASN A 326 4.00 -34.58 7.85
C ASN A 326 2.72 -34.38 7.01
N PHE A 327 2.58 -34.98 5.81
CA PHE A 327 1.50 -34.69 4.86
C PHE A 327 0.84 -35.96 4.31
N THR A 328 0.26 -36.79 5.19
CA THR A 328 -0.33 -38.09 4.80
C THR A 328 -1.76 -37.95 4.32
N THR A 329 -2.54 -37.02 4.89
CA THR A 329 -3.97 -36.83 4.52
C THR A 329 -4.13 -35.89 3.33
N TYR A 330 -3.32 -34.82 3.26
CA TYR A 330 -3.36 -33.87 2.17
C TYR A 330 -2.01 -33.17 1.95
N HIS A 331 -1.55 -33.07 0.71
CA HIS A 331 -0.21 -32.58 0.39
C HIS A 331 0.06 -31.09 0.67
N HIS A 332 -0.95 -30.31 1.05
CA HIS A 332 -0.80 -28.87 1.38
C HIS A 332 -1.20 -28.53 2.83
N LEU A 333 -1.73 -29.50 3.58
CA LEU A 333 -2.10 -29.33 4.98
C LEU A 333 -1.41 -30.44 5.77
N SER A 334 -0.48 -30.06 6.64
CA SER A 334 0.23 -30.97 7.52
C SER A 334 -0.75 -31.67 8.44
N ASN A 335 -0.40 -32.87 8.88
CA ASN A 335 -1.18 -33.66 9.83
C ASN A 335 -1.44 -32.85 11.12
N GLN A 336 -0.41 -32.17 11.62
CA GLN A 336 -0.48 -31.26 12.77
C GLN A 336 -1.55 -30.19 12.58
N LEU A 337 -1.54 -29.50 11.44
CA LEU A 337 -2.57 -28.49 11.12
C LEU A 337 -3.98 -29.08 11.01
N ILE A 338 -4.12 -30.26 10.40
CA ILE A 338 -5.42 -30.93 10.28
C ILE A 338 -5.97 -31.31 11.66
N ASP A 339 -5.13 -31.87 12.53
CA ASP A 339 -5.54 -32.29 13.87
C ASP A 339 -5.86 -31.08 14.76
N GLU A 340 -5.10 -29.99 14.66
CA GLU A 340 -5.39 -28.78 15.42
C GLU A 340 -6.67 -28.08 14.92
N ILE A 341 -6.99 -28.15 13.62
CA ILE A 341 -8.29 -27.70 13.10
C ILE A 341 -9.42 -28.49 13.78
N LYS A 342 -9.31 -29.83 13.92
CA LYS A 342 -10.32 -30.65 14.59
C LYS A 342 -10.50 -30.23 16.06
N THR A 343 -9.39 -30.07 16.78
CA THR A 343 -9.39 -29.63 18.19
C THR A 343 -10.02 -28.25 18.34
N THR A 344 -9.69 -27.32 17.45
CA THR A 344 -10.23 -25.96 17.51
C THR A 344 -11.73 -25.91 17.19
N LEU A 345 -12.19 -26.69 16.22
CA LEU A 345 -13.61 -26.81 15.87
C LEU A 345 -14.43 -27.43 17.00
N SER A 346 -13.92 -28.48 17.66
CA SER A 346 -14.61 -29.12 18.79
C SER A 346 -14.79 -28.18 19.98
N ALA A 347 -13.82 -27.27 20.19
CA ALA A 347 -13.90 -26.18 21.15
C ALA A 347 -14.83 -25.02 20.73
N LYS A 348 -15.48 -25.10 19.57
CA LYS A 348 -16.34 -24.05 18.97
C LYS A 348 -15.62 -22.71 18.82
N LYS A 349 -14.32 -22.77 18.49
CA LYS A 349 -13.46 -21.62 18.21
C LYS A 349 -13.25 -21.48 16.70
N GLN A 350 -12.76 -20.30 16.30
CA GLN A 350 -12.52 -19.97 14.89
C GLN A 350 -11.08 -20.24 14.47
N ILE A 351 -10.91 -20.58 13.20
CA ILE A 351 -9.63 -20.85 12.55
C ILE A 351 -9.39 -19.85 11.41
N MET A 352 -8.16 -19.37 11.28
CA MET A 352 -7.70 -18.61 10.12
C MET A 352 -6.61 -19.38 9.38
N ILE A 353 -6.82 -19.64 8.10
CA ILE A 353 -5.84 -20.24 7.19
C ILE A 353 -5.37 -19.18 6.20
N TYR A 354 -4.12 -18.76 6.35
CA TYR A 354 -3.47 -17.79 5.50
C TYR A 354 -2.67 -18.49 4.40
N HIS A 355 -2.89 -18.08 3.14
CA HIS A 355 -2.08 -18.50 2.01
C HIS A 355 -1.81 -17.32 1.08
N ASN A 356 -0.52 -17.00 0.87
CA ASN A 356 -0.10 -15.84 0.09
C ASN A 356 -0.10 -16.10 -1.43
N ARG A 357 -1.18 -16.71 -1.95
CA ARG A 357 -1.37 -16.97 -3.38
C ARG A 357 -2.85 -16.94 -3.76
N ARG A 358 -3.21 -16.03 -4.66
CA ARG A 358 -4.59 -15.85 -5.17
C ARG A 358 -4.96 -16.94 -6.19
N GLY A 359 -6.27 -17.19 -6.32
CA GLY A 359 -6.87 -17.88 -7.47
C GLY A 359 -7.06 -19.40 -7.32
N THR A 360 -7.70 -20.04 -8.29
CA THR A 360 -7.72 -21.51 -8.49
C THR A 360 -6.61 -21.96 -9.43
N ALA A 361 -5.67 -21.05 -9.69
CA ALA A 361 -4.90 -21.05 -10.92
C ALA A 361 -3.93 -22.22 -10.93
N ARG A 362 -4.33 -23.33 -11.55
CA ARG A 362 -3.57 -24.57 -11.65
C ARG A 362 -2.48 -24.39 -12.70
N LEU A 363 -1.23 -24.27 -12.28
CA LEU A 363 -0.11 -24.29 -13.23
C LEU A 363 0.06 -25.71 -13.76
N VAL A 364 0.34 -25.85 -15.04
CA VAL A 364 0.67 -27.15 -15.64
C VAL A 364 2.18 -27.33 -15.51
N VAL A 365 2.60 -28.30 -14.69
CA VAL A 365 4.01 -28.52 -14.33
C VAL A 365 4.38 -29.99 -14.44
N CYS A 366 5.53 -30.30 -15.03
CA CYS A 366 6.03 -31.67 -15.07
C CYS A 366 6.61 -32.08 -13.71
N ALA A 367 6.12 -33.18 -13.12
CA ALA A 367 6.68 -33.70 -11.87
C ALA A 367 8.08 -34.31 -12.04
N ASN A 368 8.42 -34.79 -13.24
CA ASN A 368 9.72 -35.39 -13.56
C ASN A 368 10.82 -34.35 -13.83
N CYS A 369 10.56 -33.36 -14.68
CA CYS A 369 11.60 -32.40 -15.14
C CYS A 369 11.36 -30.94 -14.72
N SER A 370 10.33 -30.66 -13.91
CA SER A 370 9.96 -29.32 -13.45
C SER A 370 9.61 -28.30 -14.56
N PHE A 371 9.36 -28.76 -15.79
CA PHE A 371 8.86 -27.92 -16.88
C PHE A 371 7.57 -27.19 -16.48
N ASN A 372 7.47 -25.89 -16.74
CA ASN A 372 6.24 -25.10 -16.60
C ASN A 372 5.64 -24.81 -17.97
N LEU A 373 4.32 -24.97 -18.13
CA LEU A 373 3.64 -24.55 -19.35
C LEU A 373 3.48 -23.02 -19.36
N LEU A 374 4.22 -22.35 -20.25
CA LEU A 374 4.24 -20.91 -20.38
C LEU A 374 3.36 -20.42 -21.54
N CYS A 375 2.95 -19.16 -21.46
CA CYS A 375 2.21 -18.48 -22.49
C CYS A 375 3.15 -18.10 -23.64
N PRO A 376 2.90 -18.52 -24.90
CA PRO A 376 3.76 -18.15 -26.03
C PRO A 376 3.71 -16.63 -26.32
N ASN A 377 2.72 -15.93 -25.75
CA ASN A 377 2.52 -14.50 -25.89
C ASN A 377 3.05 -13.67 -24.72
N CYS A 378 3.47 -14.26 -23.61
CA CYS A 378 3.86 -13.50 -22.41
C CYS A 378 5.03 -14.10 -21.64
N ASP A 379 5.43 -15.35 -21.95
CA ASP A 379 6.43 -16.14 -21.21
C ASP A 379 6.15 -16.27 -19.71
N ILE A 380 4.90 -16.02 -19.31
CA ILE A 380 4.40 -16.28 -17.96
C ILE A 380 3.64 -17.60 -17.93
N PRO A 381 3.61 -18.30 -16.79
CA PRO A 381 2.85 -19.55 -16.66
C PRO A 381 1.38 -19.40 -17.07
N LEU A 382 0.89 -20.34 -17.87
CA LEU A 382 -0.52 -20.43 -18.22
C LEU A 382 -1.32 -21.04 -17.07
N ILE A 383 -2.55 -20.56 -16.91
CA ILE A 383 -3.46 -21.00 -15.85
C ILE A 383 -4.46 -22.00 -16.42
N TYR A 384 -4.48 -23.23 -15.89
CA TYR A 384 -5.48 -24.23 -16.26
C TYR A 384 -6.85 -23.92 -15.63
N HIS A 385 -7.89 -23.89 -16.47
CA HIS A 385 -9.30 -23.77 -16.11
C HIS A 385 -9.96 -25.14 -16.29
N GLY A 386 -10.31 -25.77 -15.17
CA GLY A 386 -10.82 -27.14 -15.15
C GLY A 386 -12.18 -27.32 -15.84
N ASP A 387 -13.05 -26.32 -15.76
CA ASP A 387 -14.42 -26.39 -16.29
C ASP A 387 -14.44 -26.35 -17.83
N GLU A 388 -13.50 -25.65 -18.44
CA GLU A 388 -13.38 -25.47 -19.90
C GLU A 388 -12.30 -26.36 -20.53
N HIS A 389 -11.59 -27.15 -19.70
CA HIS A 389 -10.42 -27.95 -20.07
C HIS A 389 -9.40 -27.20 -20.95
N ASN A 390 -9.11 -25.94 -20.60
CA ASN A 390 -8.16 -25.10 -21.32
C ASN A 390 -7.14 -24.47 -20.37
N VAL A 391 -6.06 -23.94 -20.93
CA VAL A 391 -5.06 -23.13 -20.26
C VAL A 391 -5.14 -21.70 -20.79
N ARG A 392 -5.16 -20.71 -19.89
CA ARG A 392 -5.36 -19.31 -20.23
C ARG A 392 -4.30 -18.41 -19.63
N CYS A 393 -3.84 -17.45 -20.42
CA CYS A 393 -3.04 -16.32 -19.96
C CYS A 393 -3.96 -15.19 -19.54
N HIS A 394 -3.98 -14.83 -18.25
CA HIS A 394 -4.77 -13.68 -17.76
C HIS A 394 -4.15 -12.32 -18.11
N THR A 395 -2.92 -12.30 -18.63
CA THR A 395 -2.24 -11.06 -19.04
C THR A 395 -2.54 -10.68 -20.48
N CYS A 396 -2.55 -11.62 -21.43
CA CYS A 396 -2.84 -11.33 -22.85
C CYS A 396 -4.13 -11.95 -23.38
N GLY A 397 -4.79 -12.82 -22.62
CA GLY A 397 -5.99 -13.52 -23.06
C GLY A 397 -5.75 -14.77 -23.90
N TYR A 398 -4.49 -15.16 -24.18
CA TYR A 398 -4.18 -16.41 -24.92
C TYR A 398 -4.82 -17.62 -24.26
N THR A 399 -5.44 -18.49 -25.05
CA THR A 399 -6.01 -19.77 -24.62
C THR A 399 -5.46 -20.92 -25.46
N ALA A 400 -5.27 -22.09 -24.84
CA ALA A 400 -4.89 -23.33 -25.52
C ALA A 400 -5.39 -24.56 -24.75
N THR A 401 -5.32 -25.74 -25.33
CA THR A 401 -5.55 -27.01 -24.61
C THR A 401 -4.25 -27.43 -23.92
N PRO A 402 -4.27 -27.90 -22.65
CA PRO A 402 -3.06 -28.41 -22.01
C PRO A 402 -2.52 -29.65 -22.75
N PRO A 403 -1.19 -29.82 -22.89
CA PRO A 403 -0.62 -31.01 -23.51
C PRO A 403 -0.82 -32.25 -22.62
N LEU A 404 -0.93 -33.43 -23.23
CA LEU A 404 -1.07 -34.72 -22.51
C LEU A 404 0.26 -35.26 -21.99
N VAL A 405 1.37 -34.89 -22.63
CA VAL A 405 2.74 -35.28 -22.25
C VAL A 405 3.60 -34.04 -22.10
N CYS A 406 4.61 -34.10 -21.25
CA CYS A 406 5.52 -32.97 -21.06
C CYS A 406 6.24 -32.63 -22.38
N PRO A 407 6.15 -31.40 -22.91
CA PRO A 407 6.85 -31.00 -24.12
C PRO A 407 8.39 -31.06 -24.00
N ASN A 408 8.92 -31.05 -22.77
CA ASN A 408 10.35 -31.02 -22.49
C ASN A 408 10.97 -32.41 -22.28
N CYS A 409 10.31 -33.30 -21.53
CA CYS A 409 10.86 -34.64 -21.22
C CYS A 409 10.01 -35.80 -21.73
N HIS A 410 8.89 -35.52 -22.41
CA HIS A 410 7.97 -36.48 -23.02
C HIS A 410 7.33 -37.52 -22.07
N LYS A 411 7.50 -37.36 -20.75
CA LYS A 411 6.81 -38.19 -19.75
C LYS A 411 5.36 -37.70 -19.53
N PRO A 412 4.41 -38.59 -19.20
CA PRO A 412 3.01 -38.25 -18.95
C PRO A 412 2.77 -37.61 -17.56
N GLU A 413 3.82 -37.21 -16.85
CA GLU A 413 3.75 -36.70 -15.48
C GLU A 413 3.46 -35.18 -15.42
N LEU A 414 2.51 -34.70 -16.23
CA LEU A 414 2.02 -33.34 -16.10
C LEU A 414 1.06 -33.24 -14.93
N THR A 415 1.49 -32.52 -13.91
CA THR A 415 0.75 -32.25 -12.68
C THR A 415 0.25 -30.82 -12.69
N TYR A 416 -0.98 -30.65 -12.24
CA TYR A 416 -1.59 -29.33 -12.08
C TYR A 416 -1.20 -28.79 -10.70
N ARG A 417 0.01 -28.23 -10.58
CA ARG A 417 0.53 -27.74 -9.29
C ARG A 417 0.21 -26.28 -9.10
N THR A 418 -0.86 -26.02 -8.38
CA THR A 418 -0.98 -24.90 -7.44
C THR A 418 -2.34 -24.98 -6.79
N ILE A 419 -2.34 -24.93 -5.46
CA ILE A 419 -3.52 -24.54 -4.72
C ILE A 419 -3.46 -23.02 -4.59
N GLY A 420 -4.53 -22.33 -4.93
CA GLY A 420 -4.73 -21.00 -4.36
C GLY A 420 -5.97 -21.04 -3.48
N THR A 421 -6.34 -19.88 -2.93
CA THR A 421 -7.31 -19.79 -1.84
C THR A 421 -8.61 -20.56 -2.10
N LYS A 422 -9.18 -20.54 -3.31
CA LYS A 422 -10.42 -21.28 -3.62
C LYS A 422 -10.23 -22.80 -3.55
N ALA A 423 -9.22 -23.37 -4.21
CA ALA A 423 -8.99 -24.81 -4.16
C ALA A 423 -8.67 -25.31 -2.74
N LEU A 424 -8.02 -24.45 -1.94
CA LEU A 424 -7.77 -24.70 -0.53
C LEU A 424 -9.06 -24.66 0.29
N THR A 425 -9.92 -23.67 0.06
CA THR A 425 -11.26 -23.57 0.66
C THR A 425 -12.10 -24.81 0.34
N ASP A 426 -12.20 -25.19 -0.92
CA ASP A 426 -12.99 -26.34 -1.37
C ASP A 426 -12.49 -27.63 -0.68
N ARG A 427 -11.16 -27.81 -0.59
CA ARG A 427 -10.58 -28.97 0.07
C ARG A 427 -10.83 -28.98 1.59
N ILE A 428 -10.71 -27.83 2.26
CA ILE A 428 -11.01 -27.71 3.69
C ILE A 428 -12.47 -28.04 3.95
N ALA A 429 -13.40 -27.55 3.11
CA ALA A 429 -14.81 -27.88 3.22
C ALA A 429 -15.09 -29.38 3.05
N MET A 430 -14.34 -30.07 2.17
CA MET A 430 -14.42 -31.53 2.05
C MET A 430 -13.88 -32.27 3.27
N LEU A 431 -12.80 -31.79 3.88
CA LEU A 431 -12.20 -32.41 5.08
C LEU A 431 -13.03 -32.17 6.33
N PHE A 432 -13.77 -31.06 6.39
CA PHE A 432 -14.57 -30.62 7.53
C PHE A 432 -15.98 -30.22 7.07
N PRO A 433 -16.83 -31.18 6.66
CA PRO A 433 -18.14 -30.90 6.04
C PRO A 433 -19.13 -30.19 6.97
N GLU A 434 -18.95 -30.31 8.29
CA GLU A 434 -19.78 -29.63 9.29
C GLU A 434 -19.35 -28.18 9.57
N ALA A 435 -18.16 -27.78 9.13
CA ALA A 435 -17.62 -26.45 9.39
C ALA A 435 -18.10 -25.44 8.35
N ARG A 436 -18.46 -24.23 8.79
CA ARG A 436 -18.80 -23.11 7.90
C ARG A 436 -17.52 -22.43 7.43
N VAL A 437 -17.06 -22.81 6.24
CA VAL A 437 -15.83 -22.29 5.63
C VAL A 437 -16.14 -21.07 4.77
N ALA A 438 -15.40 -19.98 4.96
CA ALA A 438 -15.51 -18.78 4.15
C ALA A 438 -14.16 -18.40 3.52
N ARG A 439 -14.21 -17.91 2.29
CA ARG A 439 -13.05 -17.39 1.56
C ARG A 439 -12.98 -15.87 1.66
N PHE A 440 -11.79 -15.34 1.88
CA PHE A 440 -11.52 -13.90 2.01
C PHE A 440 -10.32 -13.48 1.14
N ASP A 441 -10.61 -13.03 -0.07
CA ASP A 441 -9.61 -12.48 -0.99
C ASP A 441 -10.15 -11.21 -1.68
N SER A 442 -9.26 -10.51 -2.38
CA SER A 442 -9.53 -9.22 -3.03
C SER A 442 -10.52 -9.32 -4.21
N ASP A 443 -10.89 -10.53 -4.62
CA ASP A 443 -11.78 -10.79 -5.76
C ASP A 443 -13.26 -10.88 -5.34
N ASN A 444 -13.56 -10.74 -4.05
CA ASN A 444 -14.94 -10.54 -3.61
C ASN A 444 -15.47 -9.20 -4.14
N PRO A 445 -16.69 -9.12 -4.70
CA PRO A 445 -17.22 -7.89 -5.28
C PRO A 445 -17.11 -6.72 -4.31
N ALA A 446 -16.39 -5.68 -4.75
CA ALA A 446 -16.05 -4.52 -3.94
C ALA A 446 -17.30 -3.80 -3.39
N GLY A 447 -17.19 -3.32 -2.14
CA GLY A 447 -17.97 -2.19 -1.63
C GLY A 447 -19.14 -2.48 -0.68
N GLY A 448 -19.54 -3.74 -0.47
CA GLY A 448 -20.61 -4.08 0.50
C GLY A 448 -20.37 -5.36 1.30
N ARG A 449 -19.92 -6.43 0.63
CA ARG A 449 -19.80 -7.77 1.26
C ARG A 449 -18.67 -7.93 2.26
N VAL A 450 -17.58 -7.15 2.17
CA VAL A 450 -16.44 -7.26 3.11
C VAL A 450 -16.87 -6.89 4.52
N HIS A 451 -17.68 -5.84 4.67
CA HIS A 451 -18.22 -5.43 5.96
C HIS A 451 -19.22 -6.45 6.49
N GLU A 452 -20.16 -6.92 5.65
CA GLU A 452 -21.11 -7.97 6.02
C GLU A 452 -20.42 -9.27 6.44
N MET A 453 -19.42 -9.72 5.68
CA MET A 453 -18.63 -10.91 6.03
C MET A 453 -17.85 -10.71 7.32
N TYR A 454 -17.34 -9.50 7.59
CA TYR A 454 -16.72 -9.19 8.87
C TYR A 454 -17.73 -9.29 10.03
N GLN A 455 -18.96 -8.79 9.84
CA GLN A 455 -20.01 -8.93 10.87
C GLN A 455 -20.36 -10.40 11.12
N LYS A 456 -20.51 -11.20 10.06
CA LYS A 456 -20.73 -12.66 10.17
C LYS A 456 -19.57 -13.34 10.89
N LEU A 457 -18.35 -12.97 10.57
CA LEU A 457 -17.15 -13.49 11.21
C LEU A 457 -17.12 -13.14 12.70
N LYS A 458 -17.41 -11.89 13.07
CA LYS A 458 -17.49 -11.44 14.47
C LYS A 458 -18.62 -12.11 15.25
N ALA A 459 -19.77 -12.33 14.61
CA ALA A 459 -20.89 -13.07 15.19
C ALA A 459 -20.53 -14.56 15.45
N GLY A 460 -19.49 -15.08 14.78
CA GLY A 460 -19.13 -16.49 14.83
C GLY A 460 -20.01 -17.34 13.93
N GLU A 461 -20.49 -16.76 12.81
CA GLU A 461 -21.20 -17.48 11.74
C GLU A 461 -20.25 -18.21 10.78
N ILE A 462 -18.94 -17.98 10.91
CA ILE A 462 -17.88 -18.59 10.11
C ILE A 462 -16.93 -19.30 11.07
N ASP A 463 -16.64 -20.57 10.81
CA ASP A 463 -15.75 -21.38 11.66
C ASP A 463 -14.32 -21.37 11.12
N ILE A 464 -14.15 -21.47 9.79
CA ILE A 464 -12.84 -21.46 9.14
C ILE A 464 -12.78 -20.36 8.09
N LEU A 465 -11.77 -19.51 8.20
CA LEU A 465 -11.52 -18.41 7.28
C LEU A 465 -10.27 -18.69 6.45
N VAL A 466 -10.40 -18.75 5.13
CA VAL A 466 -9.28 -19.01 4.21
C VAL A 466 -9.03 -17.79 3.34
N GLY A 467 -7.80 -17.27 3.30
CA GLY A 467 -7.57 -16.04 2.56
C GLY A 467 -6.13 -15.58 2.44
N THR A 468 -5.99 -14.43 1.77
CA THR A 468 -4.70 -13.79 1.47
C THR A 468 -4.45 -12.61 2.41
N GLN A 469 -3.63 -11.64 1.97
CA GLN A 469 -3.21 -10.45 2.72
C GLN A 469 -4.35 -9.66 3.37
N LEU A 470 -5.58 -9.70 2.85
CA LEU A 470 -6.72 -9.04 3.50
C LEU A 470 -7.00 -9.58 4.91
N LEU A 471 -6.72 -10.86 5.17
CA LEU A 471 -6.87 -11.47 6.50
C LEU A 471 -5.82 -11.01 7.51
N ALA A 472 -4.68 -10.54 7.02
CA ALA A 472 -3.59 -10.05 7.84
C ALA A 472 -3.85 -8.63 8.38
N LYS A 473 -4.95 -7.96 7.98
CA LYS A 473 -5.26 -6.55 8.30
C LYS A 473 -6.31 -6.44 9.41
N GLY A 474 -6.17 -5.39 10.24
CA GLY A 474 -6.92 -4.93 11.46
C GLY A 474 -8.27 -5.50 11.94
N PHE A 475 -8.71 -6.68 11.57
CA PHE A 475 -9.92 -7.31 12.11
C PHE A 475 -9.70 -7.79 13.54
N ASP A 476 -10.68 -7.52 14.40
CA ASP A 476 -10.72 -8.03 15.76
C ASP A 476 -11.61 -9.28 15.80
N LEU A 477 -11.01 -10.42 16.15
CA LEU A 477 -11.60 -11.75 16.03
C LEU A 477 -11.55 -12.47 17.39
N PRO A 478 -12.51 -12.19 18.29
CA PRO A 478 -12.42 -12.63 19.69
C PRO A 478 -12.48 -14.15 19.89
N LYS A 479 -13.04 -14.89 18.92
CA LYS A 479 -13.12 -16.36 18.95
C LYS A 479 -11.98 -17.05 18.18
N LEU A 480 -11.06 -16.30 17.57
CA LEU A 480 -9.92 -16.87 16.83
C LEU A 480 -8.95 -17.56 17.79
N ALA A 481 -8.72 -18.85 17.58
CA ALA A 481 -7.82 -19.66 18.41
C ALA A 481 -6.69 -20.33 17.61
N LEU A 482 -6.88 -20.58 16.31
CA LEU A 482 -5.85 -21.19 15.46
C LEU A 482 -5.55 -20.32 14.23
N VAL A 483 -4.27 -20.17 13.92
CA VAL A 483 -3.78 -19.59 12.67
C VAL A 483 -2.86 -20.59 11.95
N GLY A 484 -3.23 -21.00 10.75
CA GLY A 484 -2.39 -21.81 9.85
C GLY A 484 -1.79 -20.96 8.73
N ILE A 485 -0.47 -20.85 8.66
CA ILE A 485 0.25 -20.18 7.57
C ILE A 485 0.75 -21.23 6.58
N ILE A 486 0.19 -21.24 5.37
CA ILE A 486 0.56 -22.19 4.32
C ILE A 486 1.58 -21.57 3.36
N SER A 487 2.73 -22.21 3.23
CA SER A 487 3.82 -21.79 2.34
C SER A 487 4.29 -20.37 2.66
N ALA A 488 4.81 -20.21 3.88
CA ALA A 488 5.27 -18.93 4.44
C ALA A 488 6.24 -18.18 3.50
N GLU A 489 7.00 -18.90 2.68
CA GLU A 489 8.05 -18.37 1.81
C GLU A 489 7.62 -18.14 0.35
N THR A 490 6.32 -18.19 0.02
CA THR A 490 5.89 -18.00 -1.38
C THR A 490 6.47 -16.70 -1.99
N SER A 491 6.61 -15.64 -1.17
CA SER A 491 7.24 -14.38 -1.58
C SER A 491 8.77 -14.41 -1.66
N LEU A 492 9.47 -15.31 -0.96
CA LEU A 492 10.94 -15.43 -1.01
C LEU A 492 11.44 -15.89 -2.37
N SER A 493 10.60 -16.58 -3.14
CA SER A 493 10.92 -17.03 -4.50
C SER A 493 10.96 -15.90 -5.54
N LEU A 494 10.48 -14.70 -5.19
CA LEU A 494 10.50 -13.55 -6.09
C LEU A 494 11.92 -12.93 -6.09
N PRO A 495 12.51 -12.65 -7.28
CA PRO A 495 13.84 -12.08 -7.41
C PRO A 495 13.84 -10.58 -7.10
N ASP A 496 13.49 -10.22 -5.86
CA ASP A 496 13.37 -8.85 -5.39
C ASP A 496 14.06 -8.67 -4.03
N PHE A 497 14.72 -7.52 -3.85
CA PHE A 497 15.48 -7.22 -2.63
C PHE A 497 14.61 -6.97 -1.39
N THR A 498 13.30 -6.87 -1.55
CA THR A 498 12.32 -6.71 -0.44
C THR A 498 11.58 -8.00 -0.11
N SER A 499 11.82 -9.10 -0.84
CA SER A 499 11.12 -10.37 -0.65
C SER A 499 11.20 -10.92 0.78
N GLU A 500 12.39 -10.92 1.38
CA GLU A 500 12.59 -11.36 2.78
C GLU A 500 11.91 -10.44 3.79
N GLU A 501 11.94 -9.12 3.57
CA GLU A 501 11.28 -8.14 4.43
C GLU A 501 9.76 -8.33 4.42
N ARG A 502 9.18 -8.51 3.23
CA ARG A 502 7.74 -8.78 3.08
C ARG A 502 7.33 -10.09 3.73
N ALA A 503 8.15 -11.15 3.59
CA ALA A 503 7.88 -12.43 4.22
C ALA A 503 7.84 -12.29 5.75
N PHE A 504 8.83 -11.64 6.35
CA PHE A 504 8.85 -11.35 7.78
C PHE A 504 7.60 -10.57 8.23
N GLN A 505 7.28 -9.46 7.55
CA GLN A 505 6.14 -8.61 7.88
C GLN A 505 4.82 -9.38 7.85
N LEU A 506 4.60 -10.17 6.80
CA LEU A 506 3.37 -10.96 6.65
C LEU A 506 3.24 -12.03 7.74
N ILE A 507 4.30 -12.79 8.00
CA ILE A 507 4.28 -13.84 9.03
C ILE A 507 4.01 -13.20 10.40
N TYR A 508 4.73 -12.13 10.75
CA TYR A 508 4.59 -11.42 12.01
C TYR A 508 3.16 -10.87 12.20
N GLN A 509 2.59 -10.26 11.17
CA GLN A 509 1.23 -9.70 11.24
C GLN A 509 0.16 -10.77 11.40
N VAL A 510 0.28 -11.88 10.65
CA VAL A 510 -0.67 -12.99 10.70
C VAL A 510 -0.60 -13.68 12.06
N MET A 511 0.59 -13.89 12.61
CA MET A 511 0.78 -14.37 13.98
C MET A 511 0.15 -13.44 15.02
N GLY A 512 0.26 -12.12 14.84
CA GLY A 512 -0.35 -11.12 15.73
C GLY A 512 -1.87 -11.02 15.65
N ARG A 513 -2.55 -11.87 14.86
CA ARG A 513 -4.02 -11.96 14.81
C ARG A 513 -4.58 -12.80 15.93
N VAL A 514 -3.85 -13.81 16.38
CA VAL A 514 -4.28 -14.73 17.45
C VAL A 514 -3.67 -14.33 18.79
N GLY A 515 -4.31 -14.72 19.90
CA GLY A 515 -3.86 -14.37 21.25
C GLY A 515 -4.26 -12.94 21.67
N ARG A 516 -5.31 -12.37 21.06
CA ARG A 516 -5.93 -11.11 21.51
C ARG A 516 -7.04 -11.44 22.52
N GLY A 517 -6.95 -10.91 23.74
CA GLY A 517 -7.95 -11.12 24.79
C GLY A 517 -7.68 -12.35 25.66
N HIS A 518 -8.72 -13.13 25.97
CA HIS A 518 -8.66 -14.25 26.93
C HIS A 518 -8.55 -15.65 26.29
N THR A 519 -8.48 -15.76 24.96
CA THR A 519 -8.36 -17.06 24.27
C THR A 519 -6.88 -17.35 23.97
N ALA A 520 -6.39 -18.53 24.38
CA ALA A 520 -5.07 -18.99 23.98
C ALA A 520 -5.00 -19.22 22.46
N GLY A 521 -3.91 -18.77 21.86
CA GLY A 521 -3.68 -18.90 20.43
C GLY A 521 -2.72 -20.04 20.11
N TYR A 522 -2.93 -20.69 18.98
CA TYR A 522 -1.96 -21.59 18.36
C TYR A 522 -1.66 -21.11 16.94
N VAL A 523 -0.38 -21.14 16.55
CA VAL A 523 0.06 -20.82 15.19
C VAL A 523 0.82 -22.01 14.64
N ILE A 524 0.43 -22.47 13.46
CA ILE A 524 1.18 -23.48 12.70
C ILE A 524 1.68 -22.84 11.41
N ILE A 525 3.00 -22.86 11.22
CA ILE A 525 3.67 -22.32 10.04
C ILE A 525 4.23 -23.47 9.23
N GLN A 526 3.78 -23.64 7.99
CA GLN A 526 4.35 -24.62 7.07
C GLN A 526 5.39 -23.93 6.19
N SER A 527 6.63 -24.41 6.27
CA SER A 527 7.83 -23.75 5.72
C SER A 527 8.74 -24.75 4.99
N TYR A 528 9.36 -24.32 3.89
CA TYR A 528 10.42 -25.08 3.18
C TYR A 528 11.80 -24.93 3.85
N ASP A 529 11.98 -23.86 4.63
CA ASP A 529 13.18 -23.64 5.44
C ASP A 529 12.83 -23.23 6.89
N PRO A 530 12.37 -24.20 7.73
CA PRO A 530 11.98 -23.92 9.11
C PRO A 530 13.09 -23.29 9.96
N LYS A 531 14.36 -23.55 9.61
CA LYS A 531 15.55 -23.05 10.32
C LYS A 531 16.05 -21.71 9.76
N GLY A 532 15.45 -21.23 8.67
CA GLY A 532 15.79 -19.97 8.03
C GLY A 532 15.63 -18.78 8.98
N ILE A 533 16.55 -17.84 8.90
CA ILE A 533 16.60 -16.68 9.82
C ILE A 533 15.32 -15.84 9.78
N ILE A 534 14.68 -15.70 8.62
CA ILE A 534 13.43 -14.95 8.46
C ILE A 534 12.29 -15.61 9.24
N ILE A 535 12.16 -16.93 9.14
CA ILE A 535 11.15 -17.71 9.86
C ILE A 535 11.41 -17.63 11.36
N GLN A 536 12.66 -17.89 11.78
CA GLN A 536 13.05 -17.87 13.19
C GLN A 536 12.88 -16.50 13.85
N ALA A 537 13.23 -15.42 13.14
CA ALA A 537 13.04 -14.06 13.64
C ALA A 537 11.54 -13.73 13.78
N ALA A 538 10.70 -14.13 12.82
CA ALA A 538 9.25 -13.90 12.90
C ALA A 538 8.61 -14.68 14.05
N VAL A 539 8.93 -15.98 14.18
CA VAL A 539 8.44 -16.87 15.25
C VAL A 539 8.79 -16.33 16.64
N LYS A 540 10.04 -15.89 16.82
CA LYS A 540 10.54 -15.33 18.09
C LYS A 540 10.14 -13.87 18.31
N LYS A 541 9.46 -13.25 17.35
CA LYS A 541 9.16 -11.81 17.31
C LYS A 541 10.41 -10.93 17.48
N ASP A 542 11.56 -11.42 17.03
CA ASP A 542 12.85 -10.75 17.16
C ASP A 542 13.11 -9.81 15.97
N TRP A 543 12.55 -8.60 16.09
CA TRP A 543 12.76 -7.53 15.11
C TRP A 543 14.25 -7.20 14.92
N GLN A 544 15.05 -7.25 16.00
CA GLN A 544 16.45 -6.85 15.94
C GLN A 544 17.31 -7.85 15.17
N LEU A 545 17.06 -9.15 15.35
CA LEU A 545 17.69 -10.20 14.56
C LEU A 545 17.37 -10.03 13.07
N PHE A 546 16.09 -9.84 12.73
CA PHE A 546 15.65 -9.58 11.36
C PHE A 546 16.30 -8.32 10.77
N TYR A 547 16.20 -7.19 11.47
CA TYR A 547 16.69 -5.90 11.00
C TYR A 547 18.20 -5.94 10.72
N LYS A 548 19.00 -6.48 11.64
CA LYS A 548 20.45 -6.62 11.46
C LYS A 548 20.81 -7.52 10.27
N HIS A 549 20.07 -8.62 10.09
CA HIS A 549 20.29 -9.52 8.97
C HIS A 549 20.04 -8.84 7.62
N ILE A 550 18.87 -8.23 7.44
CA ILE A 550 18.51 -7.54 6.19
C ILE A 550 19.44 -6.36 5.94
N LEU A 551 19.75 -5.57 6.97
CA LEU A 551 20.60 -4.40 6.82
C LEU A 551 22.01 -4.79 6.32
N LYS A 552 22.59 -5.88 6.85
CA LYS A 552 23.88 -6.42 6.38
C LYS A 552 23.82 -6.86 4.91
N GLN A 553 22.75 -7.57 4.51
CA GLN A 553 22.58 -7.96 3.11
C GLN A 553 22.47 -6.73 2.20
N ARG A 554 21.64 -5.75 2.56
CA ARG A 554 21.43 -4.53 1.76
C ARG A 554 22.67 -3.68 1.66
N GLN A 555 23.51 -3.64 2.70
CA GLN A 555 24.82 -2.99 2.63
C GLN A 555 25.72 -3.67 1.61
N THR A 556 25.79 -5.00 1.66
CA THR A 556 26.65 -5.82 0.78
C THR A 556 26.27 -5.63 -0.69
N PHE A 557 24.98 -5.68 -1.02
CA PHE A 557 24.47 -5.57 -2.39
C PHE A 557 24.07 -4.14 -2.81
N ARG A 558 24.39 -3.15 -1.98
CA ARG A 558 24.11 -1.72 -2.19
C ARG A 558 22.65 -1.45 -2.53
N PHE A 559 21.73 -1.95 -1.70
CA PHE A 559 20.30 -1.64 -1.76
C PHE A 559 19.90 -0.61 -0.69
N PRO A 560 18.74 0.06 -0.84
CA PRO A 560 18.24 0.99 0.16
C PRO A 560 18.18 0.38 1.57
N PRO A 561 18.74 1.05 2.60
CA PRO A 561 18.99 2.49 2.67
C PRO A 561 20.41 2.95 2.26
N TYR A 562 21.31 2.05 1.83
CA TYR A 562 22.71 2.41 1.51
C TYR A 562 22.91 3.01 0.12
N SER A 563 21.85 3.03 -0.68
CA SER A 563 21.80 3.66 -2.00
C SER A 563 20.37 4.09 -2.30
N TYR A 564 20.24 4.98 -3.27
CA TYR A 564 19.01 5.32 -3.96
C TYR A 564 18.89 4.48 -5.23
N LEU A 565 17.65 4.18 -5.63
CA LEU A 565 17.34 3.42 -6.82
C LEU A 565 16.51 4.25 -7.80
N ALA A 566 16.70 4.01 -9.09
CA ALA A 566 15.77 4.44 -10.12
C ALA A 566 15.50 3.28 -11.08
N GLN A 567 14.26 3.12 -11.50
CA GLN A 567 13.85 2.14 -12.49
C GLN A 567 13.27 2.87 -13.70
N PHE A 568 13.88 2.67 -14.87
CA PHE A 568 13.40 3.20 -16.14
C PHE A 568 12.88 2.05 -16.98
N ILE A 569 11.60 2.08 -17.35
CA ILE A 569 10.95 1.01 -18.13
C ILE A 569 10.47 1.56 -19.47
N CYS A 570 10.84 0.92 -20.56
CA CYS A 570 10.27 1.17 -21.87
C CYS A 570 9.28 0.08 -22.26
N LYS A 571 8.32 0.46 -23.10
CA LYS A 571 7.33 -0.42 -23.71
C LYS A 571 7.45 -0.32 -25.23
N ARG A 572 7.64 -1.44 -25.93
CA ARG A 572 7.72 -1.52 -27.41
C ARG A 572 6.92 -2.71 -27.94
N THR A 573 6.69 -2.76 -29.25
CA THR A 573 5.93 -3.82 -29.93
C THR A 573 6.77 -5.06 -30.27
N SER A 574 8.10 -4.96 -30.24
CA SER A 574 9.03 -6.10 -30.39
C SER A 574 10.12 -6.07 -29.33
N ALA A 575 10.69 -7.23 -29.00
CA ALA A 575 11.80 -7.38 -28.06
C ALA A 575 13.04 -6.60 -28.54
N ASP A 576 13.45 -6.79 -29.79
CA ASP A 576 14.63 -6.12 -30.37
C ASP A 576 14.53 -4.59 -30.32
N SER A 577 13.32 -4.05 -30.54
CA SER A 577 13.07 -2.61 -30.42
C SER A 577 13.16 -2.12 -28.98
N ALA A 578 12.65 -2.91 -28.02
CA ALA A 578 12.73 -2.62 -26.58
C ALA A 578 14.19 -2.63 -26.10
N GLU A 579 14.94 -3.66 -26.47
CA GLU A 579 16.35 -3.79 -26.16
C GLU A 579 17.19 -2.68 -26.79
N SER A 580 17.01 -2.42 -28.09
CA SER A 580 17.69 -1.34 -28.81
C SER A 580 17.41 0.03 -28.18
N ALA A 581 16.17 0.27 -27.72
CA ALA A 581 15.83 1.50 -27.00
C ALA A 581 16.58 1.59 -25.67
N GLY A 582 16.68 0.47 -24.93
CA GLY A 582 17.45 0.39 -23.69
C GLY A 582 18.95 0.57 -23.88
N ILE A 583 19.54 0.02 -24.94
CA ILE A 583 20.95 0.21 -25.28
C ILE A 583 21.22 1.69 -25.58
N LYS A 584 20.37 2.32 -26.39
CA LYS A 584 20.47 3.75 -26.72
C LYS A 584 20.37 4.63 -25.48
N LEU A 585 19.39 4.38 -24.61
CA LEU A 585 19.25 5.13 -23.37
C LEU A 585 20.46 4.92 -22.45
N ARG A 586 20.91 3.68 -22.25
CA ARG A 586 22.09 3.38 -21.44
C ARG A 586 23.33 4.16 -21.92
N LYS A 587 23.56 4.22 -23.24
CA LYS A 587 24.68 4.98 -23.82
C LYS A 587 24.58 6.47 -23.46
N LEU A 588 23.41 7.08 -23.68
CA LEU A 588 23.14 8.49 -23.34
C LEU A 588 23.39 8.80 -21.86
N LEU A 589 22.97 7.90 -20.95
CA LEU A 589 23.15 8.07 -19.52
C LEU A 589 24.63 7.96 -19.11
N LEU A 590 25.39 7.04 -19.72
CA LEU A 590 26.82 6.87 -19.45
C LEU A 590 27.66 8.07 -19.91
N GLU A 591 27.25 8.76 -20.96
CA GLU A 591 27.91 9.98 -21.46
C GLU A 591 27.91 11.13 -20.44
N GLN A 592 26.99 11.12 -19.47
CA GLN A 592 26.93 12.13 -18.40
C GLN A 592 28.01 11.97 -17.33
N LYS A 593 28.71 10.82 -17.29
CA LYS A 593 29.83 10.54 -16.36
C LYS A 593 29.49 10.71 -14.86
N TYR A 594 28.22 10.57 -14.49
CA TYR A 594 27.86 10.52 -13.07
C TYR A 594 28.29 9.19 -12.43
N PRO A 595 28.62 9.16 -11.13
CA PRO A 595 29.00 7.95 -10.40
C PRO A 595 27.76 7.09 -10.07
N VAL A 596 27.10 6.58 -11.11
CA VAL A 596 25.86 5.79 -11.05
C VAL A 596 26.10 4.42 -11.68
N GLU A 597 25.72 3.37 -10.97
CA GLU A 597 25.72 2.01 -11.52
C GLU A 597 24.46 1.82 -12.36
N ILE A 598 24.59 1.39 -13.62
CA ILE A 598 23.47 1.16 -14.54
C ILE A 598 23.44 -0.32 -14.91
N ILE A 599 22.41 -1.01 -14.43
CA ILE A 599 22.15 -2.44 -14.64
C ILE A 599 21.12 -2.59 -15.78
N GLY A 600 21.39 -3.52 -16.70
CA GLY A 600 20.63 -3.71 -17.93
C GLY A 600 21.28 -3.04 -19.14
N PRO A 601 20.54 -2.86 -20.25
CA PRO A 601 19.12 -3.14 -20.41
C PRO A 601 18.80 -4.62 -20.27
N ALA A 602 17.68 -4.94 -19.63
CA ALA A 602 17.20 -6.31 -19.47
C ALA A 602 15.68 -6.33 -19.56
N PRO A 603 15.05 -7.48 -19.86
CA PRO A 603 13.61 -7.62 -19.72
C PRO A 603 13.15 -7.22 -18.30
N ALA A 604 12.00 -6.55 -18.20
CA ALA A 604 11.31 -6.39 -16.92
C ALA A 604 10.86 -7.77 -16.40
N PHE A 605 10.59 -7.90 -15.10
CA PHE A 605 10.12 -9.17 -14.53
C PHE A 605 8.90 -9.72 -15.28
N TYR A 606 7.98 -8.84 -15.67
CA TYR A 606 6.96 -9.14 -16.67
C TYR A 606 7.40 -8.67 -18.06
N ALA A 607 8.27 -9.44 -18.70
CA ALA A 607 8.94 -9.10 -19.95
C ALA A 607 7.97 -8.83 -21.12
N ARG A 608 6.79 -9.47 -21.12
CA ARG A 608 5.82 -9.33 -22.20
C ARG A 608 4.38 -9.29 -21.65
N ARG A 609 3.59 -8.31 -22.11
CA ARG A 609 2.16 -8.17 -21.78
C ARG A 609 1.38 -7.85 -23.05
N GLY A 610 0.64 -8.83 -23.55
CA GLY A 610 -0.04 -8.73 -24.85
C GLY A 610 0.97 -8.62 -25.99
N VAL A 611 0.77 -7.64 -26.88
CA VAL A 611 1.69 -7.36 -28.00
C VAL A 611 2.93 -6.56 -27.61
N PHE A 612 3.09 -6.22 -26.32
CA PHE A 612 4.13 -5.33 -25.87
C PHE A 612 5.21 -6.04 -25.06
N HIS A 613 6.45 -5.64 -25.33
CA HIS A 613 7.67 -6.04 -24.67
C HIS A 613 8.14 -4.91 -23.75
N TYR A 614 8.56 -5.26 -22.53
CA TYR A 614 8.94 -4.36 -21.46
C TYR A 614 10.40 -4.57 -21.07
N TRP A 615 11.23 -3.57 -21.31
CA TRP A 615 12.65 -3.58 -20.96
C TRP A 615 12.94 -2.50 -19.94
N GLN A 616 13.87 -2.78 -19.05
CA GLN A 616 14.22 -1.92 -17.94
C GLN A 616 15.72 -1.61 -17.86
N LEU A 617 16.01 -0.46 -17.27
CA LEU A 617 17.30 -0.11 -16.68
C LEU A 617 17.08 0.12 -15.19
N VAL A 618 17.94 -0.46 -14.35
CA VAL A 618 17.95 -0.21 -12.91
C VAL A 618 19.22 0.56 -12.57
N LEU A 619 19.06 1.73 -11.98
CA LEU A 619 20.15 2.61 -11.61
C LEU A 619 20.34 2.60 -10.10
N LYS A 620 21.59 2.57 -9.64
CA LYS A 620 21.95 2.67 -8.22
C LYS A 620 22.94 3.80 -8.00
N SER A 621 22.71 4.63 -6.98
CA SER A 621 23.61 5.73 -6.61
C SER A 621 23.60 5.98 -5.11
N LYS A 622 24.74 6.38 -4.53
CA LYS A 622 24.77 6.91 -3.15
C LYS A 622 24.19 8.33 -3.05
N ASP A 623 24.14 9.04 -4.17
CA ASP A 623 23.61 10.38 -4.27
C ASP A 623 22.39 10.42 -5.20
N ARG A 624 21.23 10.71 -4.62
CA ARG A 624 19.95 10.77 -5.33
C ARG A 624 19.94 11.83 -6.43
N ARG A 625 20.71 12.91 -6.29
CA ARG A 625 20.75 14.03 -7.25
C ARG A 625 21.12 13.55 -8.65
N TYR A 626 22.06 12.62 -8.75
CA TYR A 626 22.45 12.05 -10.06
C TYR A 626 21.31 11.26 -10.71
N LEU A 627 20.49 10.55 -9.92
CA LEU A 627 19.33 9.83 -10.46
C LEU A 627 18.25 10.80 -10.98
N VAL A 628 18.06 11.92 -10.28
CA VAL A 628 17.13 12.98 -10.69
C VAL A 628 17.60 13.65 -11.99
N GLU A 629 18.87 14.02 -12.10
CA GLU A 629 19.40 14.61 -13.33
C GLU A 629 19.33 13.63 -14.52
N LEU A 630 19.65 12.36 -14.30
CA LEU A 630 19.53 11.32 -15.33
C LEU A 630 18.06 11.09 -15.74
N ALA A 631 17.11 11.16 -14.81
CA ALA A 631 15.69 11.01 -15.09
C ALA A 631 15.15 12.12 -16.01
N LYS A 632 15.69 13.34 -15.94
CA LYS A 632 15.30 14.45 -16.84
C LYS A 632 15.69 14.22 -18.30
N LEU A 633 16.67 13.35 -18.56
CA LEU A 633 17.13 12.99 -19.92
C LEU A 633 16.31 11.84 -20.53
N VAL A 634 15.45 11.19 -19.74
CA VAL A 634 14.69 10.02 -20.17
C VAL A 634 13.56 10.45 -21.13
N PRO A 635 13.43 9.81 -22.30
CA PRO A 635 12.37 10.17 -23.25
C PRO A 635 10.96 9.93 -22.68
N THR A 636 10.00 10.74 -23.10
CA THR A 636 8.60 10.72 -22.59
C THR A 636 7.85 9.40 -22.78
N ASN A 637 8.34 8.50 -23.63
CA ASN A 637 7.77 7.16 -23.85
C ASN A 637 8.35 6.07 -22.93
N TRP A 638 9.12 6.47 -21.91
CA TRP A 638 9.57 5.64 -20.81
C TRP A 638 8.78 5.97 -19.54
N SER A 639 8.62 4.98 -18.69
CA SER A 639 8.18 5.16 -17.32
C SER A 639 9.39 5.31 -16.41
N ILE A 640 9.34 6.29 -15.50
CA ILE A 640 10.36 6.55 -14.50
C ILE A 640 9.77 6.24 -13.13
N ASP A 641 10.47 5.46 -12.32
CA ASP A 641 10.17 5.27 -10.90
C ASP A 641 11.42 5.56 -10.08
N LEU A 642 11.41 6.68 -9.37
CA LEU A 642 12.44 7.04 -8.40
C LEU A 642 12.08 6.45 -7.04
N ASP A 643 13.07 5.85 -6.39
CA ASP A 643 12.90 5.13 -5.12
C ASP A 643 11.77 4.09 -5.20
N PRO A 644 11.84 3.13 -6.16
CA PRO A 644 10.85 2.08 -6.27
C PRO A 644 10.86 1.19 -5.02
N ILE A 645 9.67 0.79 -4.55
CA ILE A 645 9.51 -0.08 -3.37
C ILE A 645 9.78 -1.57 -3.67
N ASN A 646 10.02 -1.92 -4.93
CA ASN A 646 10.49 -3.21 -5.45
C ASN A 646 10.88 -3.04 -6.93
N LEU A 647 11.54 -4.04 -7.51
CA LEU A 647 12.00 -4.07 -8.90
C LEU A 647 11.20 -5.05 -9.78
N LEU A 648 10.00 -5.46 -9.36
CA LEU A 648 9.14 -6.44 -10.06
C LEU A 648 8.18 -5.81 -11.07
#